data_AF-A0AAD5KQK7-F1
#
_entry.id   AF-A0AAD5KQK7-F1
#
_cell.length_a   1.000
_cell.length_b   1.000
_cell.length_c   1.000
_cell.angle_alpha   90.00
_cell.angle_beta   90.00
_cell.angle_gamma   90.00
#
_symmetry.space_group_name_H-M   'P 1'
#
loop_
_entity.id
_entity.type
_entity.pdbx_description
1 polymer ?
#
loop_
_entity_poly.entity_id
_entity_poly.type
_entity_poly.pdbx_seq_one_letter_code
_entity_poly.pdbx_strand_id
1 'polypeptide(L)'
;MTESTEQKLKHLMRKAWRERWTDLMWGIYVKEVIPAGSTGDTYNLAESILKQALIGPSPNSKLLSYLQYSLNVQIVSYSAVFENICLQGSIQKTRCLLELLHLLEQSLKHISCSGSADECAALASSLMSLETWLWGITSEGLTKLSEASSTSNSYTVICHYTTGLLSTLYEEKYLVSLLYIARCCTSDQFAANNLATLVNQTESNIKHLAGAGNPTLENLVEPVEKVIRQCRLFENDLFKENGPEKPFYENSLCTDIHTLISWEALLRPTSDGLELTRQLEVLQKLRGYSATQLYCEILRACCLGLAETADSPGELRWAVFTFLKAPLLLLRLHRSIFGLDPNSPIGEPSPEVAVAFERLLCYPGLLETTDAKCHCNVVEGLLNEVKMRTSLLSEWHVTSILSKRESLSRGGLKLETTNTQIATLVLRAEPTVASILKTLDTDYAKNQDTLLKVLSHLLSGQSFELILNAATGTGKLRAFATKLVRFNEANRQPAGSDPSKTANSRALLFDISFLMLCRITQMYGIEVILSGELGGETFFEQWASEWLKPNQAPDLLLNRCDPMLTDQLLKALTSGESDLRSGSVRWHDACFHVPAVIREILAAYESQLVSDEEVERILDTLRTQMCCLSVCAAAWLRFYIQVQPMNLKGKPTMMLDHLMTPLSLDDSKEHYRERSVLMLQIIRRLAQDENPLQGISDNQDQSLDHQLSKLWNKILNHGWSDHCTTVGIDRLFKIGGATWLVTSLVKAVIKEQSSDKRQRCVEGALSVAHLDLESCAISLATRVLPFLLTHSSMLASDEETGGPGGKALAQLTVLLFTAALNNQIASDSDPSTASKKSGSKRAIDWDLNTPGFRYPPLKKVALHDDELEALCVASSTTHENKPLSNAIANLMQLMTRVAGDGIITPQLAFISYFIQTMAEITSIKTKEVMKPLLSLIPPALVFYMLAVWPGLMSISDVAKLLAHPGDEMGVGKIAARIVCAFKNTN
;
A
#
# COMPACT_ATOMS: atom_id res chain seq x y z
N MET A 1 -35.72 60.19 -3.05
CA MET A 1 -34.85 59.05 -3.42
C MET A 1 -33.59 59.15 -2.59
N THR A 2 -33.34 58.18 -1.71
CA THR A 2 -32.12 58.14 -0.90
C THR A 2 -30.94 57.78 -1.81
N GLU A 3 -29.96 58.68 -1.92
CA GLU A 3 -28.73 58.45 -2.68
C GLU A 3 -28.04 57.16 -2.22
N SER A 4 -27.64 56.29 -3.16
CA SER A 4 -26.98 55.03 -2.82
C SER A 4 -25.60 55.29 -2.21
N THR A 5 -25.13 54.39 -1.34
CA THR A 5 -23.81 54.52 -0.70
C THR A 5 -22.68 54.65 -1.74
N GLU A 6 -22.78 53.93 -2.86
CA GLU A 6 -21.83 54.02 -3.97
C GLU A 6 -21.83 55.42 -4.62
N GLN A 7 -22.99 56.05 -4.78
CA GLN A 7 -23.10 57.43 -5.30
C GLN A 7 -22.49 58.43 -4.31
N LYS A 8 -22.73 58.26 -3.00
CA LYS A 8 -22.12 59.08 -1.96
C LYS A 8 -20.59 58.97 -1.95
N LEU A 9 -20.04 57.76 -2.10
CA LEU A 9 -18.59 57.54 -2.19
C LEU A 9 -17.99 58.23 -3.43
N LYS A 10 -18.67 58.18 -4.58
CA LYS A 10 -18.24 58.90 -5.80
C LYS A 10 -18.27 60.42 -5.61
N HIS A 11 -19.29 60.96 -4.95
CA HIS A 11 -19.35 62.40 -4.60
C HIS A 11 -18.25 62.78 -3.61
N LEU A 12 -18.02 61.96 -2.59
CA LEU A 12 -16.97 62.17 -1.59
C LEU A 12 -15.59 62.19 -2.25
N MET A 13 -15.30 61.24 -3.15
CA MET A 13 -14.04 61.19 -3.89
C MET A 13 -13.79 62.46 -4.71
N ARG A 14 -14.83 62.95 -5.43
CA ARG A 14 -14.73 64.21 -6.19
C ARG A 14 -14.49 65.42 -5.29
N LYS A 15 -15.14 65.46 -4.13
CA LYS A 15 -14.98 66.52 -3.13
C LYS A 15 -13.56 66.49 -2.54
N ALA A 16 -13.12 65.33 -2.05
CA ALA A 16 -11.81 65.12 -1.46
C ALA A 16 -10.67 65.45 -2.43
N TRP A 17 -10.84 65.13 -3.71
CA TRP A 17 -9.87 65.50 -4.75
C TRP A 17 -9.87 67.01 -5.02
N ARG A 18 -11.05 67.64 -5.18
CA ARG A 18 -11.19 69.08 -5.45
C ARG A 18 -10.63 69.94 -4.32
N GLU A 19 -10.89 69.52 -3.08
CA GLU A 19 -10.47 70.22 -1.86
C GLU A 19 -9.07 69.81 -1.38
N ARG A 20 -8.36 68.92 -2.10
CA ARG A 20 -7.01 68.45 -1.78
C ARG A 20 -6.85 67.95 -0.33
N TRP A 21 -7.78 67.11 0.11
CA TRP A 21 -7.75 66.53 1.46
C TRP A 21 -6.45 65.79 1.77
N THR A 22 -6.07 65.73 3.04
CA THR A 22 -4.99 64.83 3.47
C THR A 22 -5.48 63.39 3.47
N ASP A 23 -4.56 62.43 3.48
CA ASP A 23 -4.93 61.01 3.42
C ASP A 23 -5.67 60.60 4.70
N LEU A 24 -5.33 61.21 5.85
CA LEU A 24 -6.06 61.09 7.11
C LEU A 24 -7.50 61.62 6.99
N MET A 25 -7.70 62.81 6.41
CA MET A 25 -9.04 63.37 6.21
C MET A 25 -9.88 62.46 5.32
N TRP A 26 -9.29 61.94 4.23
CA TRP A 26 -9.94 60.95 3.38
C TRP A 26 -10.40 59.72 4.20
N GLY A 27 -9.51 59.13 5.00
CA GLY A 27 -9.84 57.95 5.79
C GLY A 27 -10.96 58.16 6.81
N ILE A 28 -11.03 59.34 7.44
CA ILE A 28 -12.09 59.69 8.41
C ILE A 28 -13.44 59.76 7.68
N TYR A 29 -13.53 60.59 6.64
CA TYR A 29 -14.81 60.85 5.97
C TYR A 29 -15.31 59.66 5.14
N VAL A 30 -14.41 58.80 4.63
CA VAL A 30 -14.82 57.57 3.94
C VAL A 30 -15.48 56.59 4.91
N LYS A 31 -14.93 56.44 6.12
CA LYS A 31 -15.52 55.59 7.16
C LYS A 31 -16.88 56.10 7.65
N GLU A 32 -17.14 57.40 7.57
CA GLU A 32 -18.47 57.96 7.89
C GLU A 32 -19.53 57.62 6.83
N VAL A 33 -19.11 57.42 5.57
CA VAL A 33 -20.03 57.08 4.46
C VAL A 33 -20.28 55.56 4.39
N ILE A 34 -19.27 54.75 4.74
CA ILE A 34 -19.39 53.29 4.76
C ILE A 34 -20.17 52.86 6.02
N PRO A 35 -21.27 52.09 5.88
CA PRO A 35 -22.02 51.60 7.04
C PRO A 35 -21.15 50.77 8.00
N ALA A 36 -21.41 50.90 9.30
CA ALA A 36 -20.72 50.11 10.31
C ALA A 36 -20.90 48.60 10.05
N GLY A 37 -19.78 47.86 10.05
CA GLY A 37 -19.76 46.42 9.74
C GLY A 37 -19.63 46.07 8.24
N SER A 38 -19.52 47.07 7.35
CA SER A 38 -19.22 46.85 5.92
C SER A 38 -17.83 47.38 5.55
N THR A 39 -17.26 46.86 4.46
CA THR A 39 -15.96 47.30 3.93
C THR A 39 -16.14 48.14 2.67
N GLY A 40 -15.10 48.86 2.26
CA GLY A 40 -15.09 49.58 0.99
C GLY A 40 -15.22 48.66 -0.23
N ASP A 41 -14.91 47.37 -0.07
CA ASP A 41 -14.98 46.36 -1.13
C ASP A 41 -16.42 46.10 -1.55
N THR A 42 -17.37 46.07 -0.61
CA THR A 42 -18.82 45.91 -0.88
C THR A 42 -19.36 46.96 -1.86
N TYR A 43 -18.68 48.11 -1.95
CA TYR A 43 -19.08 49.24 -2.78
C TYR A 43 -18.10 49.52 -3.94
N ASN A 44 -17.23 48.56 -4.28
CA ASN A 44 -16.24 48.68 -5.36
C ASN A 44 -15.40 49.98 -5.25
N LEU A 45 -15.00 50.34 -4.02
CA LEU A 45 -14.27 51.58 -3.77
C LEU A 45 -12.90 51.57 -4.46
N ALA A 46 -12.18 50.44 -4.39
CA ALA A 46 -10.88 50.27 -5.06
C ALA A 46 -11.00 50.48 -6.58
N GLU A 47 -11.99 49.86 -7.21
CA GLU A 47 -12.30 50.03 -8.63
C GLU A 47 -12.59 51.50 -8.98
N SER A 48 -13.43 52.16 -8.17
CA SER A 48 -13.84 53.55 -8.39
C SER A 48 -12.66 54.51 -8.31
N ILE A 49 -11.77 54.32 -7.33
CA ILE A 49 -10.57 55.14 -7.18
C ILE A 49 -9.59 54.89 -8.33
N LEU A 50 -9.33 53.62 -8.69
CA LEU A 50 -8.42 53.25 -9.79
C LEU A 50 -8.91 53.78 -11.13
N LYS A 51 -10.18 53.58 -11.48
CA LYS A 51 -10.78 54.11 -12.72
C LYS A 51 -10.57 55.62 -12.82
N GLN A 52 -10.81 56.36 -11.73
CA GLN A 52 -10.68 57.81 -11.71
C GLN A 52 -9.20 58.26 -11.71
N ALA A 53 -8.30 57.49 -11.10
CA ALA A 53 -6.88 57.77 -11.08
C ALA A 53 -6.21 57.59 -12.44
N LEU A 54 -6.74 56.70 -13.28
CA LEU A 54 -6.13 56.24 -14.54
C LEU A 54 -6.78 56.83 -15.82
N ILE A 55 -7.72 57.79 -15.68
CA ILE A 55 -8.40 58.42 -16.84
C ILE A 55 -7.39 59.14 -17.74
N GLY A 56 -6.41 59.84 -17.17
CA GLY A 56 -5.42 60.63 -17.90
C GLY A 56 -4.23 59.82 -18.46
N PRO A 57 -3.37 60.47 -19.26
CA PRO A 57 -2.11 59.87 -19.76
C PRO A 57 -1.04 59.73 -18.66
N SER A 58 -1.22 60.41 -17.53
CA SER A 58 -0.45 60.28 -16.30
C SER A 58 -1.40 59.97 -15.13
N PRO A 59 -0.98 59.12 -14.19
CA PRO A 59 -1.82 58.75 -13.07
C PRO A 59 -2.00 59.91 -12.09
N ASN A 60 -3.18 59.99 -11.48
CA ASN A 60 -3.46 60.96 -10.44
C ASN A 60 -2.90 60.48 -9.09
N SER A 61 -1.69 60.94 -8.74
CA SER A 61 -0.98 60.56 -7.51
C SER A 61 -1.78 60.81 -6.23
N LYS A 62 -2.70 61.79 -6.23
CA LYS A 62 -3.53 62.09 -5.06
C LYS A 62 -4.63 61.03 -4.84
N LEU A 63 -5.22 60.52 -5.92
CA LEU A 63 -6.17 59.43 -5.82
C LEU A 63 -5.48 58.10 -5.50
N LEU A 64 -4.28 57.86 -6.02
CA LEU A 64 -3.48 56.68 -5.67
C LEU A 64 -3.03 56.70 -4.21
N SER A 65 -2.66 57.86 -3.64
CA SER A 65 -2.37 57.98 -2.20
C SER A 65 -3.61 57.74 -1.34
N TYR A 66 -4.81 58.16 -1.78
CA TYR A 66 -6.05 57.78 -1.10
C TYR A 66 -6.29 56.26 -1.13
N LEU A 67 -6.03 55.59 -2.26
CA LEU A 67 -6.14 54.14 -2.35
C LEU A 67 -5.14 53.44 -1.42
N GLN A 68 -3.88 53.86 -1.47
CA GLN A 68 -2.81 53.32 -0.64
C GLN A 68 -3.11 53.49 0.85
N TYR A 69 -3.57 54.68 1.25
CA TYR A 69 -3.98 54.94 2.62
C TYR A 69 -5.21 54.08 3.02
N SER A 70 -6.17 53.93 2.11
CA SER A 70 -7.35 53.06 2.33
C SER A 70 -6.94 51.60 2.51
N LEU A 71 -5.92 51.14 1.79
CA LEU A 71 -5.37 49.80 1.91
C LEU A 71 -4.63 49.61 3.26
N ASN A 72 -3.74 50.54 3.61
CA ASN A 72 -2.98 50.49 4.86
C ASN A 72 -3.86 50.53 6.13
N VAL A 73 -5.02 51.18 6.05
CA VAL A 73 -5.99 51.28 7.16
C VAL A 73 -7.12 50.25 7.02
N GLN A 74 -6.99 49.28 6.10
CA GLN A 74 -7.93 48.17 5.87
C GLN A 74 -9.37 48.63 5.59
N ILE A 75 -9.54 49.78 4.93
CA ILE A 75 -10.84 50.24 4.40
C ILE A 75 -11.22 49.42 3.14
N VAL A 76 -10.21 49.06 2.35
CA VAL A 76 -10.31 48.14 1.20
C VAL A 76 -9.35 46.99 1.41
N SER A 77 -9.66 45.80 0.89
CA SER A 77 -8.77 44.64 0.99
C SER A 77 -7.67 44.63 -0.06
N TYR A 78 -6.58 43.93 0.24
CA TYR A 78 -5.53 43.62 -0.75
C TYR A 78 -6.09 42.87 -1.96
N SER A 79 -7.05 41.96 -1.73
CA SER A 79 -7.71 41.20 -2.80
C SER A 79 -8.38 42.11 -3.82
N ALA A 80 -9.23 43.02 -3.35
CA ALA A 80 -9.95 43.95 -4.20
C ALA A 80 -8.99 44.90 -4.94
N VAL A 81 -7.92 45.37 -4.28
CA VAL A 81 -6.93 46.23 -4.94
C VAL A 81 -6.18 45.49 -6.04
N PHE A 82 -5.68 44.28 -5.79
CA PHE A 82 -4.91 43.51 -6.78
C PHE A 82 -5.74 43.11 -7.99
N GLU A 83 -6.96 42.61 -7.79
CA GLU A 83 -7.88 42.27 -8.89
C GLU A 83 -8.14 43.49 -9.79
N ASN A 84 -8.42 44.65 -9.18
CA ASN A 84 -8.69 45.87 -9.94
C ASN A 84 -7.44 46.43 -10.64
N ILE A 85 -6.24 46.25 -10.08
CA ILE A 85 -4.98 46.57 -10.77
C ILE A 85 -4.81 45.69 -12.01
N CYS A 86 -5.05 44.37 -11.88
CA CYS A 86 -4.95 43.43 -13.00
C CYS A 86 -5.93 43.76 -14.14
N LEU A 87 -7.14 44.24 -13.80
CA LEU A 87 -8.16 44.63 -14.78
C LEU A 87 -7.88 45.98 -15.47
N GLN A 88 -7.31 46.94 -14.75
CA GLN A 88 -7.13 48.32 -15.25
C GLN A 88 -5.72 48.59 -15.82
N GLY A 89 -4.73 47.76 -15.46
CA GLY A 89 -3.33 47.93 -15.83
C GLY A 89 -3.04 47.49 -17.26
N SER A 90 -2.68 48.44 -18.13
CA SER A 90 -2.29 48.18 -19.52
C SER A 90 -0.90 48.71 -19.82
N ILE A 91 -0.09 47.95 -20.55
CA ILE A 91 1.26 48.34 -20.97
C ILE A 91 1.27 49.59 -21.85
N GLN A 92 0.16 49.87 -22.53
CA GLN A 92 -0.01 51.03 -23.42
C GLN A 92 0.08 52.35 -22.65
N LYS A 93 -0.30 52.36 -21.36
CA LYS A 93 -0.19 53.53 -20.48
C LYS A 93 1.03 53.40 -19.57
N THR A 94 2.23 53.41 -20.14
CA THR A 94 3.51 53.14 -19.44
C THR A 94 3.69 53.91 -18.12
N ARG A 95 3.36 55.21 -18.09
CA ARG A 95 3.47 56.03 -16.85
C ARG A 95 2.48 55.61 -15.77
N CYS A 96 1.26 55.26 -16.16
CA CYS A 96 0.26 54.74 -15.25
C CYS A 96 0.67 53.36 -14.71
N LEU A 97 1.17 52.49 -15.60
CA LEU A 97 1.63 51.16 -15.23
C LEU A 97 2.78 51.23 -14.21
N LEU A 98 3.78 52.09 -14.42
CA LEU A 98 4.91 52.21 -13.48
C LEU A 98 4.46 52.62 -12.06
N GLU A 99 3.52 53.56 -11.94
CA GLU A 99 2.98 53.94 -10.61
C GLU A 99 2.14 52.82 -9.97
N LEU A 100 1.42 52.02 -10.77
CA LEU A 100 0.72 50.84 -10.27
C LEU A 100 1.70 49.76 -9.79
N LEU A 101 2.81 49.53 -10.52
CA LEU A 101 3.86 48.61 -10.12
C LEU A 101 4.55 49.07 -8.82
N HIS A 102 4.77 50.38 -8.66
CA HIS A 102 5.34 50.92 -7.42
C HIS A 102 4.37 50.78 -6.23
N LEU A 103 3.07 51.02 -6.46
CA LEU A 103 2.04 50.75 -5.46
C LEU A 103 2.03 49.28 -5.04
N LEU A 104 2.14 48.34 -6.01
CA LEU A 104 2.24 46.90 -5.72
C LEU A 104 3.48 46.56 -4.91
N GLU A 105 4.64 47.13 -5.24
CA GLU A 105 5.90 46.89 -4.54
C GLU A 105 5.82 47.27 -3.05
N GLN A 106 5.15 48.39 -2.77
CA GLN A 106 4.91 48.84 -1.40
C GLN A 106 3.85 47.98 -0.70
N SER A 107 2.84 47.51 -1.44
CA SER A 107 1.74 46.72 -0.89
C SER A 107 2.15 45.29 -0.53
N LEU A 108 2.92 44.60 -1.38
CA LEU A 108 3.35 43.21 -1.18
C LEU A 108 4.15 43.00 0.12
N LYS A 109 4.94 44.00 0.53
CA LYS A 109 5.76 43.96 1.75
C LYS A 109 4.93 43.98 3.05
N HIS A 110 3.68 44.42 2.98
CA HIS A 110 2.81 44.64 4.14
C HIS A 110 1.50 43.85 4.09
N ILE A 111 1.36 42.88 3.17
CA ILE A 111 0.14 42.06 3.07
C ILE A 111 -0.16 41.42 4.43
N SER A 112 -1.39 41.64 4.87
CA SER A 112 -2.01 40.95 5.99
C SER A 112 -3.49 40.72 5.66
N CYS A 113 -4.05 39.61 6.16
CA CYS A 113 -5.47 39.33 6.10
C CYS A 113 -5.91 38.77 7.45
N SER A 114 -6.87 39.43 8.08
CA SER A 114 -7.52 39.00 9.33
C SER A 114 -9.00 38.66 9.13
N GLY A 115 -9.39 38.51 7.86
CA GLY A 115 -10.76 38.35 7.41
C GLY A 115 -11.35 36.96 7.61
N SER A 116 -12.56 36.80 7.09
CA SER A 116 -13.22 35.49 6.99
C SER A 116 -12.44 34.51 6.09
N ALA A 117 -12.81 33.23 6.11
CA ALA A 117 -12.21 32.24 5.21
C ALA A 117 -12.39 32.59 3.72
N ASP A 118 -13.51 33.24 3.38
CA ASP A 118 -13.78 33.72 2.03
C ASP A 118 -12.85 34.88 1.63
N GLU A 119 -12.57 35.81 2.55
CA GLU A 119 -11.65 36.93 2.31
C GLU A 119 -10.19 36.44 2.16
N CYS A 120 -9.77 35.45 2.95
CA CYS A 120 -8.44 34.83 2.82
C CYS A 120 -8.30 34.05 1.51
N ALA A 121 -9.35 33.34 1.09
CA ALA A 121 -9.38 32.65 -0.19
C ALA A 121 -9.36 33.63 -1.38
N ALA A 122 -10.14 34.72 -1.29
CA ALA A 122 -10.13 35.79 -2.28
C ALA A 122 -8.73 36.40 -2.42
N LEU A 123 -8.03 36.66 -1.31
CA LEU A 123 -6.64 37.10 -1.34
C LEU A 123 -5.73 36.12 -2.10
N ALA A 124 -5.83 34.82 -1.82
CA ALA A 124 -5.06 33.79 -2.53
C ALA A 124 -5.34 33.79 -4.05
N SER A 125 -6.62 33.88 -4.44
CA SER A 125 -7.02 33.98 -5.86
C SER A 125 -6.54 35.27 -6.53
N SER A 126 -6.57 36.40 -5.82
CA SER A 126 -6.08 37.68 -6.32
C SER A 126 -4.56 37.68 -6.56
N LEU A 127 -3.80 36.96 -5.72
CA LEU A 127 -2.35 36.78 -5.89
C LEU A 127 -2.03 35.95 -7.14
N MET A 128 -2.81 34.91 -7.43
CA MET A 128 -2.67 34.14 -8.68
C MET A 128 -2.99 35.00 -9.91
N SER A 129 -4.02 35.84 -9.81
CA SER A 129 -4.39 36.78 -10.89
C SER A 129 -3.27 37.81 -11.11
N LEU A 130 -2.68 38.31 -10.02
CA LEU A 130 -1.54 39.21 -10.03
C LEU A 130 -0.29 38.57 -10.66
N GLU A 131 0.03 37.33 -10.27
CA GLU A 131 1.10 36.54 -10.88
C GLU A 131 0.93 36.44 -12.41
N THR A 132 -0.26 36.03 -12.84
CA THR A 132 -0.59 35.88 -14.27
C THR A 132 -0.48 37.21 -15.02
N TRP A 133 -0.98 38.31 -14.43
CA TRP A 133 -0.88 39.64 -15.02
C TRP A 133 0.57 40.13 -15.12
N LEU A 134 1.40 39.94 -14.08
CA LEU A 134 2.82 40.31 -14.10
C LEU A 134 3.59 39.55 -15.17
N TRP A 135 3.33 38.25 -15.36
CA TRP A 135 3.89 37.47 -16.48
C TRP A 135 3.44 38.00 -17.84
N GLY A 136 2.16 38.36 -17.99
CA GLY A 136 1.62 38.99 -19.20
C GLY A 136 2.35 40.29 -19.56
N ILE A 137 2.49 41.22 -18.60
CA ILE A 137 3.19 42.49 -18.81
C ILE A 137 4.68 42.27 -19.10
N THR A 138 5.32 41.30 -18.43
CA THR A 138 6.73 40.96 -18.70
C THR A 138 6.90 40.42 -20.12
N SER A 139 6.03 39.50 -20.54
CA SER A 139 6.05 38.93 -21.90
C SER A 139 5.89 40.00 -22.96
N GLU A 140 4.85 40.82 -22.84
CA GLU A 140 4.55 41.90 -23.79
C GLU A 140 5.65 42.96 -23.82
N GLY A 141 6.23 43.30 -22.65
CA GLY A 141 7.36 44.21 -22.55
C GLY A 141 8.60 43.71 -23.29
N LEU A 142 8.94 42.41 -23.15
CA LEU A 142 10.05 41.79 -23.87
C LEU A 142 9.80 41.74 -25.39
N THR A 143 8.58 41.43 -25.84
CA THR A 143 8.23 41.49 -27.26
C THR A 143 8.42 42.90 -27.81
N LYS A 144 7.95 43.94 -27.10
CA LYS A 144 8.11 45.34 -27.53
C LYS A 144 9.57 45.79 -27.55
N LEU A 145 10.41 45.27 -26.65
CA LEU A 145 11.85 45.50 -26.66
C LEU A 145 12.54 44.88 -27.88
N SER A 146 12.05 43.72 -28.37
CA SER A 146 12.58 43.09 -29.59
C SER A 146 12.20 43.84 -30.88
N GLU A 147 11.09 44.58 -30.86
CA GLU A 147 10.55 45.31 -32.03
C GLU A 147 11.09 46.75 -32.17
N ALA A 148 11.63 47.37 -31.11
CA ALA A 148 11.86 48.82 -31.06
C ALA A 148 13.34 49.25 -31.08
N SER A 149 13.69 50.23 -31.92
CA SER A 149 15.03 50.83 -32.04
C SER A 149 15.26 52.15 -31.28
N SER A 150 14.25 52.70 -30.57
CA SER A 150 14.40 53.98 -29.83
C SER A 150 13.49 54.19 -28.60
N THR A 151 12.62 53.23 -28.23
CA THR A 151 11.72 53.29 -27.06
C THR A 151 12.16 52.38 -25.90
N SER A 152 13.42 51.96 -25.91
CA SER A 152 13.97 50.86 -25.09
C SER A 152 13.93 51.09 -23.57
N ASN A 153 14.13 52.33 -23.09
CA ASN A 153 14.31 52.56 -21.66
C ASN A 153 13.05 52.33 -20.81
N SER A 154 11.85 52.64 -21.32
CA SER A 154 10.62 52.52 -20.52
C SER A 154 10.18 51.06 -20.34
N TYR A 155 10.27 50.24 -21.38
CA TYR A 155 9.94 48.81 -21.30
C TYR A 155 10.99 48.02 -20.51
N THR A 156 12.27 48.42 -20.59
CA THR A 156 13.35 47.84 -19.76
C THR A 156 13.04 48.03 -18.28
N VAL A 157 12.62 49.24 -17.88
CA VAL A 157 12.23 49.55 -16.49
C VAL A 157 10.98 48.78 -16.09
N ILE A 158 9.96 48.67 -16.96
CA ILE A 158 8.77 47.85 -16.68
C ILE A 158 9.16 46.39 -16.41
N CYS A 159 9.96 45.77 -17.29
CA CYS A 159 10.40 44.39 -17.12
C CYS A 159 11.22 44.21 -15.83
N HIS A 160 12.05 45.19 -15.45
CA HIS A 160 12.77 45.17 -14.18
C HIS A 160 11.83 45.19 -12.97
N TYR A 161 10.82 46.06 -12.95
CA TYR A 161 9.84 46.10 -11.87
C TYR A 161 8.99 44.83 -11.80
N THR A 162 8.50 44.33 -12.94
CA THR A 162 7.66 43.12 -12.95
C THR A 162 8.44 41.89 -12.51
N THR A 163 9.70 41.75 -12.93
CA THR A 163 10.57 40.65 -12.46
C THR A 163 10.90 40.76 -10.97
N GLY A 164 11.16 41.97 -10.45
CA GLY A 164 11.36 42.19 -9.02
C GLY A 164 10.13 41.82 -8.18
N LEU A 165 8.93 42.18 -8.64
CA LEU A 165 7.66 41.81 -7.99
C LEU A 165 7.43 40.30 -8.03
N LEU A 166 7.66 39.66 -9.18
CA LEU A 166 7.57 38.21 -9.31
C LEU A 166 8.59 37.50 -8.39
N SER A 167 9.83 38.00 -8.29
CA SER A 167 10.83 37.49 -7.35
C SER A 167 10.34 37.58 -5.91
N THR A 168 9.69 38.70 -5.54
CA THR A 168 9.11 38.89 -4.20
C THR A 168 8.01 37.85 -3.91
N LEU A 169 7.14 37.57 -4.90
CA LEU A 169 6.09 36.57 -4.78
C LEU A 169 6.64 35.16 -4.51
N TYR A 170 7.78 34.80 -5.10
CA TYR A 170 8.39 33.46 -4.95
C TYR A 170 9.40 33.33 -3.81
N GLU A 171 9.88 34.43 -3.21
CA GLU A 171 10.85 34.40 -2.10
C GLU A 171 10.16 34.36 -0.73
N GLU A 172 8.99 34.99 -0.59
CA GLU A 172 8.25 35.04 0.66
C GLU A 172 7.39 33.79 0.88
N LYS A 173 7.75 32.95 1.87
CA LYS A 173 7.05 31.68 2.18
C LYS A 173 5.55 31.83 2.36
N TYR A 174 5.10 32.96 2.90
CA TYR A 174 3.68 33.28 3.07
C TYR A 174 2.96 33.43 1.73
N LEU A 175 3.53 34.21 0.80
CA LEU A 175 2.94 34.44 -0.53
C LEU A 175 2.97 33.16 -1.37
N VAL A 176 4.08 32.42 -1.32
CA VAL A 176 4.21 31.12 -1.99
C VAL A 176 3.17 30.12 -1.50
N SER A 177 2.90 30.09 -0.19
CA SER A 177 1.90 29.18 0.39
C SER A 177 0.48 29.54 -0.06
N LEU A 178 0.14 30.84 -0.11
CA LEU A 178 -1.16 31.29 -0.65
C LEU A 178 -1.30 31.01 -2.15
N LEU A 179 -0.23 31.23 -2.94
CA LEU A 179 -0.21 30.89 -4.37
C LEU A 179 -0.42 29.39 -4.59
N TYR A 180 0.24 28.54 -3.80
CA TYR A 180 0.07 27.09 -3.85
C TYR A 180 -1.37 26.67 -3.51
N ILE A 181 -1.94 27.22 -2.44
CA ILE A 181 -3.34 26.96 -2.06
C ILE A 181 -4.28 27.37 -3.18
N ALA A 182 -4.09 28.57 -3.75
CA ALA A 182 -4.90 29.05 -4.85
C ALA A 182 -4.86 28.08 -6.04
N ARG A 183 -3.68 27.59 -6.44
CA ARG A 183 -3.51 26.62 -7.54
C ARG A 183 -4.18 25.28 -7.29
N CYS A 184 -4.18 24.81 -6.05
CA CYS A 184 -4.87 23.57 -5.69
C CYS A 184 -6.40 23.71 -5.77
N CYS A 185 -6.92 24.91 -5.49
CA CYS A 185 -8.35 25.20 -5.41
C CYS A 185 -8.97 25.73 -6.72
N THR A 186 -8.16 26.14 -7.69
CA THR A 186 -8.65 26.67 -8.97
C THR A 186 -9.28 25.56 -9.80
N SER A 187 -10.60 25.60 -9.97
CA SER A 187 -11.34 24.71 -10.88
C SER A 187 -11.20 25.09 -12.37
N ASP A 188 -10.64 26.27 -12.66
CA ASP A 188 -10.49 26.80 -14.01
C ASP A 188 -9.21 26.30 -14.70
N GLN A 189 -9.35 25.26 -15.51
CA GLN A 189 -8.25 24.73 -16.34
C GLN A 189 -7.69 25.76 -17.33
N PHE A 190 -8.48 26.76 -17.76
CA PHE A 190 -8.01 27.81 -18.66
C PHE A 190 -7.01 28.72 -17.95
N ALA A 191 -7.31 29.16 -16.73
CA ALA A 191 -6.41 29.98 -15.92
C ALA A 191 -5.07 29.28 -15.65
N ALA A 192 -5.11 27.99 -15.31
CA ALA A 192 -3.90 27.18 -15.06
C ALA A 192 -3.02 27.04 -16.33
N ASN A 193 -3.63 26.77 -17.49
CA ASN A 193 -2.92 26.64 -18.75
C ASN A 193 -2.37 27.98 -19.26
N ASN A 194 -3.10 29.08 -19.03
CA ASN A 194 -2.70 30.42 -19.45
C ASN A 194 -1.36 30.84 -18.83
N LEU A 195 -1.17 30.65 -17.53
CA LEU A 195 0.09 30.97 -16.86
C LEU A 195 1.28 30.20 -17.46
N ALA A 196 1.13 28.89 -17.67
CA ALA A 196 2.18 28.07 -18.26
C ALA A 196 2.54 28.55 -19.69
N THR A 197 1.54 28.94 -20.48
CA THR A 197 1.76 29.47 -21.83
C THR A 197 2.52 30.80 -21.80
N LEU A 198 2.18 31.71 -20.88
CA LEU A 198 2.86 33.00 -20.72
C LEU A 198 4.32 32.82 -20.30
N VAL A 199 4.60 31.93 -19.33
CA VAL A 199 5.97 31.64 -18.90
C VAL A 199 6.81 31.09 -20.06
N ASN A 200 6.25 30.16 -20.84
CA ASN A 200 6.95 29.60 -22.01
C ASN A 200 7.18 30.66 -23.10
N GLN A 201 6.22 31.56 -23.34
CA GLN A 201 6.39 32.71 -24.24
C GLN A 201 7.50 33.64 -23.75
N THR A 202 7.54 33.99 -22.46
CA THR A 202 8.62 34.82 -21.89
C THR A 202 9.99 34.18 -22.04
N GLU A 203 10.10 32.86 -21.86
CA GLU A 203 11.35 32.12 -22.07
C GLU A 203 11.81 32.19 -23.54
N SER A 204 10.88 32.11 -24.50
CA SER A 204 11.22 32.25 -25.92
C SER A 204 11.68 33.68 -26.26
N ASN A 205 11.00 34.69 -25.71
CA ASN A 205 11.32 36.09 -25.93
C ASN A 205 12.70 36.45 -25.35
N ILE A 206 13.04 35.96 -24.15
CA ILE A 206 14.33 36.24 -23.53
C ILE A 206 15.50 35.57 -24.26
N LYS A 207 15.32 34.34 -24.76
CA LYS A 207 16.33 33.64 -25.59
C LYS A 207 16.59 34.39 -26.90
N HIS A 208 15.54 34.92 -27.53
CA HIS A 208 15.69 35.72 -28.75
C HIS A 208 16.46 37.03 -28.48
N LEU A 209 16.19 37.69 -27.35
CA LEU A 209 16.88 38.92 -26.95
C LEU A 209 18.36 38.67 -26.58
N ALA A 210 18.67 37.57 -25.90
CA ALA A 210 20.04 37.18 -25.55
C ALA A 210 20.91 36.93 -26.80
N GLY A 211 20.34 36.37 -27.87
CA GLY A 211 21.02 36.17 -29.15
C GLY A 211 21.32 37.46 -29.94
N ALA A 212 20.70 38.60 -29.58
CA ALA A 212 20.80 39.87 -30.31
C ALA A 212 21.98 40.77 -29.86
N GLY A 213 22.71 40.42 -28.80
CA GLY A 213 24.02 41.02 -28.44
C GLY A 213 24.00 42.48 -27.92
N ASN A 214 22.94 42.92 -27.25
CA ASN A 214 22.85 44.29 -26.70
C ASN A 214 23.19 44.33 -25.19
N PRO A 215 24.26 45.04 -24.76
CA PRO A 215 24.76 45.02 -23.38
C PRO A 215 23.81 45.64 -22.34
N THR A 216 22.86 46.49 -22.75
CA THR A 216 21.84 47.04 -21.83
C THR A 216 20.72 46.06 -21.52
N LEU A 217 20.50 45.07 -22.40
CA LEU A 217 19.47 44.04 -22.26
C LEU A 217 20.01 42.78 -21.55
N GLU A 218 21.33 42.56 -21.52
CA GLU A 218 21.97 41.48 -20.76
C GLU A 218 21.62 41.52 -19.26
N ASN A 219 21.50 42.73 -18.68
CA ASN A 219 21.14 42.91 -17.27
C ASN A 219 19.70 42.46 -16.92
N LEU A 220 18.83 42.23 -17.92
CA LEU A 220 17.47 41.69 -17.71
C LEU A 220 17.40 40.17 -17.86
N VAL A 221 18.36 39.54 -18.55
CA VAL A 221 18.34 38.10 -18.84
C VAL A 221 18.40 37.30 -17.55
N GLU A 222 19.40 37.54 -16.70
CA GLU A 222 19.59 36.79 -15.46
C GLU A 222 18.39 36.94 -14.49
N PRO A 223 17.84 38.15 -14.22
CA PRO A 223 16.65 38.29 -13.39
C PRO A 223 15.41 37.57 -13.95
N VAL A 224 15.15 37.66 -15.26
CA VAL A 224 14.01 36.99 -15.90
C VAL A 224 14.17 35.47 -15.80
N GLU A 225 15.36 34.93 -16.13
CA GLU A 225 15.64 33.50 -16.04
C GLU A 225 15.55 32.97 -14.60
N LYS A 226 16.04 33.75 -13.62
CA LYS A 226 15.90 33.44 -12.19
C LYS A 226 14.43 33.27 -11.81
N VAL A 227 13.57 34.20 -12.22
CA VAL A 227 12.14 34.19 -11.89
C VAL A 227 11.39 33.10 -12.65
N ILE A 228 11.74 32.81 -13.91
CA ILE A 228 11.21 31.64 -14.65
C ILE A 228 11.52 30.35 -13.88
N ARG A 229 12.76 30.22 -13.40
CA ARG A 229 13.17 29.07 -12.58
C ARG A 229 12.39 29.00 -11.28
N GLN A 230 12.22 30.12 -10.57
CA GLN A 230 11.42 30.19 -9.34
C GLN A 230 9.96 29.81 -9.59
N CYS A 231 9.30 30.32 -10.63
CA CYS A 231 7.93 29.96 -10.99
C CYS A 231 7.77 28.45 -11.26
N ARG A 232 8.77 27.82 -11.88
CA ARG A 232 8.75 26.38 -12.18
C ARG A 232 9.08 25.49 -10.99
N LEU A 233 9.86 26.00 -10.04
CA LEU A 233 10.42 25.21 -8.94
C LEU A 233 9.88 25.59 -7.55
N PHE A 234 9.06 26.63 -7.38
CA PHE A 234 8.64 27.02 -6.03
C PHE A 234 7.85 25.92 -5.32
N GLU A 235 7.14 25.05 -6.04
CA GLU A 235 6.54 23.86 -5.43
C GLU A 235 7.64 22.95 -4.89
N ASN A 236 8.69 22.68 -5.66
CA ASN A 236 9.86 21.95 -5.16
C ASN A 236 10.49 22.63 -3.95
N ASP A 237 10.56 23.96 -3.93
CA ASP A 237 11.07 24.72 -2.79
C ASP A 237 10.14 24.67 -1.57
N LEU A 238 8.82 24.67 -1.79
CA LEU A 238 7.82 24.51 -0.74
C LEU A 238 7.94 23.11 -0.12
N PHE A 239 8.03 22.08 -0.97
CA PHE A 239 8.16 20.67 -0.63
C PHE A 239 9.61 20.20 -0.43
N LYS A 240 10.57 21.13 -0.29
CA LYS A 240 11.97 20.79 0.00
C LYS A 240 12.02 19.92 1.26
N GLU A 241 12.76 18.84 1.17
CA GLU A 241 13.02 17.94 2.29
C GLU A 241 13.81 18.72 3.35
N ASN A 242 13.15 19.11 4.45
CA ASN A 242 13.80 19.76 5.60
C ASN A 242 14.52 18.73 6.50
N GLY A 243 14.61 17.47 6.07
CA GLY A 243 15.35 16.44 6.78
C GLY A 243 16.84 16.49 6.41
N PRO A 244 17.75 16.09 7.32
CA PRO A 244 19.06 15.67 6.86
C PRO A 244 18.83 14.58 5.80
N GLU A 245 19.50 14.67 4.64
CA GLU A 245 19.69 13.53 3.75
C GLU A 245 20.11 12.38 4.68
N LYS A 246 19.19 11.48 5.01
CA LYS A 246 19.51 10.43 5.97
C LYS A 246 20.62 9.63 5.29
N PRO A 247 21.83 9.56 5.84
CA PRO A 247 22.85 8.71 5.27
C PRO A 247 22.30 7.30 5.40
N PHE A 248 21.79 6.77 4.29
CA PHE A 248 21.50 5.37 4.19
C PHE A 248 22.84 4.67 4.38
N TYR A 249 22.98 3.84 5.40
CA TYR A 249 24.13 2.97 5.51
C TYR A 249 24.07 2.04 4.29
N GLU A 250 24.83 2.33 3.24
CA GLU A 250 24.87 1.55 1.98
C GLU A 250 25.07 0.04 2.21
N ASN A 251 25.54 -0.34 3.41
CA ASN A 251 25.81 -1.72 3.83
C ASN A 251 24.72 -2.36 4.72
N SER A 252 23.69 -1.62 5.17
CA SER A 252 22.61 -2.18 6.02
C SER A 252 21.48 -2.78 5.17
N LEU A 253 20.96 -3.94 5.58
CA LEU A 253 19.79 -4.56 4.97
C LEU A 253 18.55 -3.66 5.15
N CYS A 254 17.73 -3.56 4.09
CA CYS A 254 16.42 -2.91 4.17
C CYS A 254 15.41 -3.89 4.78
N THR A 255 15.20 -3.81 6.10
CA THR A 255 14.43 -4.82 6.85
C THR A 255 13.01 -4.96 6.31
N ASP A 256 12.40 -3.85 5.93
CA ASP A 256 11.08 -3.76 5.32
C ASP A 256 10.99 -4.49 3.97
N ILE A 257 11.92 -4.28 3.05
CA ILE A 257 11.95 -4.98 1.75
C ILE A 257 12.16 -6.48 1.96
N HIS A 258 13.17 -6.88 2.75
CA HIS A 258 13.53 -8.30 2.90
C HIS A 258 12.40 -9.11 3.52
N THR A 259 11.80 -8.58 4.59
CA THR A 259 10.67 -9.26 5.25
C THR A 259 9.44 -9.35 4.34
N LEU A 260 9.13 -8.30 3.56
CA LEU A 260 8.07 -8.34 2.55
C LEU A 260 8.28 -9.40 1.49
N ILE A 261 9.50 -9.51 0.97
CA ILE A 261 9.87 -10.54 0.00
C ILE A 261 9.75 -11.94 0.63
N SER A 262 10.21 -12.13 1.87
CA SER A 262 10.03 -13.39 2.61
C SER A 262 8.54 -13.76 2.78
N TRP A 263 7.68 -12.79 3.13
CA TRP A 263 6.24 -13.00 3.24
C TRP A 263 5.63 -13.48 1.91
N GLU A 264 6.00 -12.84 0.81
CA GLU A 264 5.50 -13.21 -0.51
C GLU A 264 5.97 -14.61 -0.93
N ALA A 265 7.27 -14.88 -0.80
CA ALA A 265 7.87 -16.14 -1.23
C ALA A 265 7.33 -17.33 -0.43
N LEU A 266 7.20 -17.17 0.90
CA LEU A 266 6.89 -18.29 1.79
C LEU A 266 5.40 -18.45 2.12
N LEU A 267 4.66 -17.35 2.31
CA LEU A 267 3.25 -17.41 2.75
C LEU A 267 2.25 -17.19 1.63
N ARG A 268 2.62 -16.50 0.55
CA ARG A 268 1.74 -16.19 -0.59
C ARG A 268 2.24 -16.79 -1.92
N PRO A 269 2.58 -18.10 -1.99
CA PRO A 269 3.12 -18.71 -3.20
C PRO A 269 2.16 -18.68 -4.40
N THR A 270 0.85 -18.54 -4.19
CA THR A 270 -0.16 -18.46 -5.26
C THR A 270 -0.47 -17.05 -5.73
N SER A 271 0.11 -16.02 -5.10
CA SER A 271 -0.07 -14.62 -5.49
C SER A 271 0.51 -14.33 -6.88
N ASP A 272 -0.17 -13.47 -7.64
CA ASP A 272 0.33 -12.95 -8.92
C ASP A 272 1.42 -11.88 -8.76
N GLY A 273 1.61 -11.38 -7.54
CA GLY A 273 2.60 -10.37 -7.16
C GLY A 273 2.15 -8.92 -7.40
N LEU A 274 0.90 -8.66 -7.82
CA LEU A 274 0.40 -7.29 -8.02
C LEU A 274 0.39 -6.51 -6.71
N GLU A 275 -0.14 -7.12 -5.66
CA GLU A 275 -0.20 -6.57 -4.32
C GLU A 275 1.21 -6.24 -3.79
N LEU A 276 2.17 -7.16 -3.95
CA LEU A 276 3.56 -6.94 -3.55
C LEU A 276 4.18 -5.77 -4.33
N THR A 277 3.96 -5.70 -5.65
CA THR A 277 4.47 -4.61 -6.51
C THR A 277 4.03 -3.26 -5.96
N ARG A 278 2.73 -3.15 -5.67
CA ARG A 278 2.10 -1.94 -5.13
C ARG A 278 2.63 -1.55 -3.75
N GLN A 279 2.78 -2.53 -2.86
CA GLN A 279 3.35 -2.33 -1.53
C GLN A 279 4.81 -1.82 -1.61
N LEU A 280 5.62 -2.40 -2.49
CA LEU A 280 7.00 -1.99 -2.72
C LEU A 280 7.11 -0.59 -3.36
N GLU A 281 6.19 -0.20 -4.24
CA GLU A 281 6.13 1.17 -4.78
C GLU A 281 5.83 2.22 -3.71
N VAL A 282 4.82 1.94 -2.88
CA VAL A 282 4.47 2.82 -1.76
C VAL A 282 5.65 2.93 -0.80
N LEU A 283 6.28 1.79 -0.46
CA LEU A 283 7.47 1.75 0.37
C LEU A 283 8.63 2.53 -0.28
N GLN A 284 8.89 2.34 -1.57
CA GLN A 284 9.94 3.02 -2.32
C GLN A 284 9.80 4.54 -2.26
N LYS A 285 8.57 5.05 -2.43
CA LYS A 285 8.27 6.48 -2.30
C LYS A 285 8.43 6.97 -0.86
N LEU A 286 7.82 6.28 0.11
CA LEU A 286 7.86 6.68 1.53
C LEU A 286 9.26 6.64 2.13
N ARG A 287 10.11 5.73 1.67
CA ARG A 287 11.48 5.53 2.14
C ARG A 287 12.53 6.26 1.31
N GLY A 288 12.14 6.79 0.15
CA GLY A 288 13.05 7.46 -0.78
C GLY A 288 14.06 6.54 -1.46
N TYR A 289 13.76 5.24 -1.59
CA TYR A 289 14.67 4.32 -2.26
C TYR A 289 14.84 4.67 -3.74
N SER A 290 16.07 4.66 -4.24
CA SER A 290 16.29 4.65 -5.70
C SER A 290 15.80 3.33 -6.31
N ALA A 291 15.41 3.34 -7.58
CA ALA A 291 15.00 2.13 -8.29
C ALA A 291 16.10 1.05 -8.23
N THR A 292 17.36 1.44 -8.48
CA THR A 292 18.53 0.57 -8.37
C THR A 292 18.67 -0.07 -6.98
N GLN A 293 18.47 0.70 -5.91
CA GLN A 293 18.54 0.17 -4.54
C GLN A 293 17.42 -0.82 -4.26
N LEU A 294 16.19 -0.51 -4.65
CA LEU A 294 15.05 -1.41 -4.50
C LEU A 294 15.31 -2.74 -5.22
N TYR A 295 15.75 -2.69 -6.48
CA TYR A 295 16.06 -3.89 -7.25
C TYR A 295 17.20 -4.71 -6.63
N CYS A 296 18.27 -4.05 -6.17
CA CYS A 296 19.37 -4.71 -5.50
C CYS A 296 18.92 -5.42 -4.21
N GLU A 297 18.08 -4.78 -3.39
CA GLU A 297 17.61 -5.37 -2.14
C GLU A 297 16.62 -6.53 -2.38
N ILE A 298 15.79 -6.47 -3.44
CA ILE A 298 14.97 -7.61 -3.88
C ILE A 298 15.86 -8.80 -4.28
N LEU A 299 16.87 -8.56 -5.12
CA LEU A 299 17.80 -9.62 -5.56
C LEU A 299 18.59 -10.20 -4.38
N ARG A 300 19.02 -9.34 -3.45
CA ARG A 300 19.72 -9.73 -2.22
C ARG A 300 18.82 -10.58 -1.31
N ALA A 301 17.54 -10.24 -1.19
CA ALA A 301 16.55 -11.03 -0.46
C ALA A 301 16.38 -12.43 -1.09
N CYS A 302 16.35 -12.53 -2.42
CA CYS A 302 16.33 -13.81 -3.12
C CYS A 302 17.56 -14.67 -2.80
N CYS A 303 18.77 -14.10 -2.85
CA CYS A 303 19.99 -14.83 -2.49
C CYS A 303 19.99 -15.29 -1.02
N LEU A 304 19.59 -14.41 -0.09
CA LEU A 304 19.49 -14.77 1.33
C LEU A 304 18.48 -15.89 1.57
N GLY A 305 17.29 -15.80 0.96
CA GLY A 305 16.25 -16.81 1.07
C GLY A 305 16.68 -18.18 0.55
N LEU A 306 17.34 -18.22 -0.61
CA LEU A 306 17.95 -19.45 -1.16
C LEU A 306 19.04 -20.02 -0.25
N ALA A 307 19.95 -19.17 0.23
CA ALA A 307 21.02 -19.60 1.10
C ALA A 307 20.50 -20.11 2.45
N GLU A 308 19.43 -19.54 3.01
CA GLU A 308 18.90 -20.00 4.29
C GLU A 308 18.14 -21.33 4.15
N THR A 309 17.33 -21.44 3.10
CA THR A 309 16.35 -22.54 2.99
C THR A 309 16.86 -23.78 2.28
N ALA A 310 18.15 -23.84 1.94
CA ALA A 310 18.80 -25.05 1.44
C ALA A 310 18.49 -26.25 2.34
N ASP A 311 18.13 -27.38 1.74
CA ASP A 311 17.75 -28.63 2.42
C ASP A 311 16.47 -28.53 3.29
N SER A 312 15.69 -27.46 3.14
CA SER A 312 14.44 -27.24 3.89
C SER A 312 13.21 -27.32 2.96
N PRO A 313 12.00 -27.53 3.48
CA PRO A 313 10.78 -27.50 2.66
C PRO A 313 10.50 -26.11 2.04
N GLY A 314 11.18 -25.06 2.50
CA GLY A 314 11.10 -23.71 1.93
C GLY A 314 11.92 -23.52 0.64
N GLU A 315 12.85 -24.42 0.33
CA GLU A 315 13.82 -24.26 -0.76
C GLU A 315 13.14 -24.10 -2.13
N LEU A 316 12.17 -24.97 -2.43
CA LEU A 316 11.42 -24.92 -3.69
C LEU A 316 10.62 -23.63 -3.85
N ARG A 317 10.10 -23.08 -2.76
CA ARG A 317 9.34 -21.82 -2.77
C ARG A 317 10.25 -20.64 -3.10
N TRP A 318 11.43 -20.59 -2.49
CA TRP A 318 12.44 -19.57 -2.79
C TRP A 318 13.01 -19.71 -4.19
N ALA A 319 13.28 -20.92 -4.66
CA ALA A 319 13.74 -21.14 -6.04
C ALA A 319 12.70 -20.67 -7.06
N VAL A 320 11.43 -21.01 -6.86
CA VAL A 320 10.33 -20.51 -7.71
C VAL A 320 10.22 -18.99 -7.64
N PHE A 321 10.24 -18.40 -6.44
CA PHE A 321 10.17 -16.95 -6.31
C PHE A 321 11.35 -16.28 -7.03
N THR A 322 12.57 -16.76 -6.81
CA THR A 322 13.80 -16.17 -7.33
C THR A 322 13.90 -16.24 -8.85
N PHE A 323 13.64 -17.41 -9.45
CA PHE A 323 13.88 -17.62 -10.89
C PHE A 323 12.64 -17.36 -11.76
N LEU A 324 11.42 -17.48 -11.22
CA LEU A 324 10.18 -17.28 -12.00
C LEU A 324 9.48 -15.96 -11.68
N LYS A 325 9.32 -15.62 -10.39
CA LYS A 325 8.52 -14.46 -9.99
C LYS A 325 9.30 -13.16 -9.88
N ALA A 326 10.51 -13.17 -9.33
CA ALA A 326 11.33 -11.98 -9.13
C ALA A 326 11.65 -11.25 -10.45
N PRO A 327 11.98 -11.93 -11.58
CA PRO A 327 12.12 -11.26 -12.86
C PRO A 327 10.87 -10.48 -13.27
N LEU A 328 9.68 -11.10 -13.14
CA LEU A 328 8.41 -10.46 -13.47
C LEU A 328 8.06 -9.33 -12.50
N LEU A 329 8.45 -9.44 -11.22
CA LEU A 329 8.32 -8.38 -10.23
C LEU A 329 9.17 -7.16 -10.62
N LEU A 330 10.44 -7.36 -11.00
CA LEU A 330 11.32 -6.29 -11.48
C LEU A 330 10.73 -5.59 -12.71
N LEU A 331 10.16 -6.35 -13.65
CA LEU A 331 9.48 -5.80 -14.83
C LEU A 331 8.29 -4.91 -14.45
N ARG A 332 7.42 -5.38 -13.56
CA ARG A 332 6.23 -4.62 -13.14
C ARG A 332 6.63 -3.35 -12.38
N LEU A 333 7.58 -3.45 -11.45
CA LEU A 333 8.11 -2.30 -10.74
C LEU A 333 8.75 -1.29 -11.69
N HIS A 334 9.55 -1.75 -12.65
CA HIS A 334 10.18 -0.88 -13.63
C HIS A 334 9.14 -0.13 -14.46
N ARG A 335 8.12 -0.82 -14.98
CA ARG A 335 7.04 -0.16 -15.72
C ARG A 335 6.29 0.87 -14.88
N SER A 336 5.98 0.53 -13.64
CA SER A 336 5.25 1.43 -12.75
C SER A 336 6.08 2.67 -12.35
N ILE A 337 7.34 2.47 -11.95
CA ILE A 337 8.24 3.56 -11.52
C ILE A 337 8.49 4.54 -12.67
N PHE A 338 8.62 4.05 -13.90
CA PHE A 338 8.90 4.88 -15.09
C PHE A 338 7.65 5.23 -15.91
N GLY A 339 6.45 4.91 -15.44
CA GLY A 339 5.19 5.26 -16.11
C GLY A 339 5.02 4.67 -17.51
N LEU A 340 5.54 3.46 -17.73
CA LEU A 340 5.45 2.75 -19.01
C LEU A 340 4.14 1.96 -19.12
N ASP A 341 3.60 1.84 -20.33
CA ASP A 341 2.39 1.08 -20.58
C ASP A 341 2.57 -0.41 -20.21
N PRO A 342 1.58 -1.04 -19.52
CA PRO A 342 1.69 -2.43 -19.06
C PRO A 342 1.93 -3.46 -20.17
N ASN A 343 1.58 -3.14 -21.41
CA ASN A 343 1.67 -4.05 -22.55
C ASN A 343 2.70 -3.59 -23.60
N SER A 344 3.36 -2.45 -23.42
CA SER A 344 4.37 -2.01 -24.39
C SER A 344 5.66 -2.83 -24.25
N PRO A 345 6.36 -3.12 -25.36
CA PRO A 345 7.71 -3.66 -25.28
C PRO A 345 8.62 -2.65 -24.56
N ILE A 346 9.61 -3.17 -23.84
CA ILE A 346 10.68 -2.33 -23.32
C ILE A 346 11.56 -1.96 -24.52
N GLY A 347 11.59 -0.67 -24.87
CA GLY A 347 12.36 -0.19 -26.01
C GLY A 347 13.86 -0.33 -25.79
N GLU A 348 14.36 0.25 -24.70
CA GLU A 348 15.77 0.20 -24.30
C GLU A 348 15.96 -0.59 -23.00
N PRO A 349 17.03 -1.40 -22.87
CA PRO A 349 17.37 -2.09 -21.63
C PRO A 349 17.55 -1.11 -20.45
N SER A 350 17.13 -1.52 -19.24
CA SER A 350 17.19 -0.65 -18.06
C SER A 350 18.60 -0.57 -17.47
N PRO A 351 19.21 0.63 -17.39
CA PRO A 351 20.48 0.82 -16.70
C PRO A 351 20.35 0.59 -15.20
N GLU A 352 19.22 0.92 -14.58
CA GLU A 352 19.00 0.77 -13.13
C GLU A 352 19.07 -0.70 -12.69
N VAL A 353 18.51 -1.61 -13.51
CA VAL A 353 18.55 -3.05 -13.25
C VAL A 353 19.96 -3.59 -13.45
N ALA A 354 20.68 -3.17 -14.49
CA ALA A 354 22.08 -3.56 -14.69
C ALA A 354 22.97 -3.12 -13.52
N VAL A 355 22.85 -1.86 -13.09
CA VAL A 355 23.58 -1.34 -11.92
C VAL A 355 23.17 -2.05 -10.63
N ALA A 356 21.92 -2.49 -10.48
CA ALA A 356 21.48 -3.27 -9.32
C ALA A 356 22.21 -4.62 -9.22
N PHE A 357 22.42 -5.30 -10.35
CA PHE A 357 23.25 -6.51 -10.39
C PHE A 357 24.72 -6.21 -10.09
N GLU A 358 25.26 -5.10 -10.58
CA GLU A 358 26.62 -4.69 -10.22
C GLU A 358 26.78 -4.42 -8.72
N ARG A 359 25.79 -3.78 -8.09
CA ARG A 359 25.76 -3.59 -6.63
C ARG A 359 25.63 -4.90 -5.88
N LEU A 360 24.88 -5.86 -6.41
CA LEU A 360 24.78 -7.20 -5.82
C LEU A 360 26.15 -7.90 -5.75
N LEU A 361 27.03 -7.68 -6.74
CA LEU A 361 28.39 -8.23 -6.75
C LEU A 361 29.27 -7.70 -5.60
N CYS A 362 28.89 -6.59 -4.94
CA CYS A 362 29.58 -6.08 -3.75
C CYS A 362 29.38 -6.95 -2.50
N TYR A 363 28.59 -8.04 -2.58
CA TYR A 363 28.34 -8.97 -1.47
C TYR A 363 28.89 -10.39 -1.74
N PRO A 364 30.21 -10.56 -1.95
CA PRO A 364 30.80 -11.84 -2.36
C PRO A 364 30.52 -12.98 -1.38
N GLY A 365 30.59 -12.74 -0.06
CA GLY A 365 30.33 -13.79 0.94
C GLY A 365 28.90 -14.34 0.91
N LEU A 366 27.90 -13.50 0.60
CA LEU A 366 26.53 -13.96 0.39
C LEU A 366 26.45 -14.81 -0.88
N LEU A 367 27.02 -14.31 -1.97
CA LEU A 367 26.95 -14.97 -3.28
C LEU A 367 27.67 -16.33 -3.28
N GLU A 368 28.86 -16.42 -2.67
CA GLU A 368 29.62 -17.66 -2.51
C GLU A 368 28.85 -18.68 -1.66
N THR A 369 28.24 -18.23 -0.55
CA THR A 369 27.40 -19.10 0.29
C THR A 369 26.18 -19.61 -0.46
N THR A 370 25.53 -18.73 -1.25
CA THR A 370 24.33 -19.08 -2.01
C THR A 370 24.68 -20.06 -3.14
N ASP A 371 25.75 -19.80 -3.90
CA ASP A 371 26.20 -20.68 -4.97
C ASP A 371 26.58 -22.08 -4.43
N ALA A 372 27.29 -22.13 -3.29
CA ALA A 372 27.68 -23.39 -2.67
C ALA A 372 26.47 -24.23 -2.26
N LYS A 373 25.42 -23.60 -1.72
CA LYS A 373 24.19 -24.28 -1.28
C LYS A 373 23.26 -24.67 -2.42
N CYS A 374 23.09 -23.80 -3.41
CA CYS A 374 22.25 -24.08 -4.59
C CYS A 374 22.92 -24.98 -5.63
N HIS A 375 24.23 -25.21 -5.46
CA HIS A 375 25.10 -25.87 -6.43
C HIS A 375 25.03 -25.24 -7.83
N CYS A 376 24.76 -23.93 -7.95
CA CYS A 376 24.74 -23.21 -9.23
C CYS A 376 25.27 -21.76 -9.11
N ASN A 377 25.64 -21.15 -10.23
CA ASN A 377 25.94 -19.72 -10.32
C ASN A 377 24.62 -18.93 -10.28
N VAL A 378 24.22 -18.45 -9.10
CA VAL A 378 22.88 -17.86 -8.90
C VAL A 378 22.69 -16.56 -9.67
N VAL A 379 23.72 -15.72 -9.76
CA VAL A 379 23.70 -14.48 -10.56
C VAL A 379 23.53 -14.77 -12.04
N GLU A 380 24.22 -15.78 -12.58
CA GLU A 380 24.05 -16.21 -13.97
C GLU A 380 22.62 -16.69 -14.24
N GLY A 381 22.07 -17.53 -13.37
CA GLY A 381 20.68 -17.97 -13.46
C GLY A 381 19.70 -16.78 -13.47
N LEU A 382 19.87 -15.84 -12.55
CA LEU A 382 19.04 -14.64 -12.46
C LEU A 382 19.18 -13.72 -13.69
N LEU A 383 20.40 -13.44 -14.15
CA LEU A 383 20.64 -12.61 -15.33
C LEU A 383 19.96 -13.20 -16.58
N ASN A 384 20.08 -14.52 -16.75
CA ASN A 384 19.46 -15.22 -17.88
C ASN A 384 17.93 -15.15 -17.80
N GLU A 385 17.33 -15.40 -16.63
CA GLU A 385 15.86 -15.33 -16.48
C GLU A 385 15.32 -13.89 -16.62
N VAL A 386 16.02 -12.89 -16.08
CA VAL A 386 15.65 -11.47 -16.26
C VAL A 386 15.70 -11.10 -17.75
N LYS A 387 16.78 -11.43 -18.45
CA LYS A 387 16.90 -11.18 -19.90
C LYS A 387 15.76 -11.86 -20.67
N MET A 388 15.56 -13.17 -20.46
CA MET A 388 14.59 -13.98 -21.22
C MET A 388 13.14 -13.57 -20.96
N ARG A 389 12.77 -13.24 -19.72
CA ARG A 389 11.37 -12.96 -19.35
C ARG A 389 10.97 -11.50 -19.47
N THR A 390 11.92 -10.57 -19.43
CA THR A 390 11.59 -9.15 -19.24
C THR A 390 12.17 -8.22 -20.28
N SER A 391 13.20 -8.61 -21.05
CA SER A 391 13.97 -7.70 -21.91
C SER A 391 14.59 -6.47 -21.20
N LEU A 392 14.61 -6.44 -19.86
CA LEU A 392 15.25 -5.35 -19.09
C LEU A 392 16.78 -5.32 -19.23
N LEU A 393 17.40 -6.42 -19.67
CA LEU A 393 18.84 -6.57 -19.84
C LEU A 393 19.17 -6.98 -21.28
N SER A 394 20.30 -6.45 -21.79
CA SER A 394 20.88 -6.85 -23.07
C SER A 394 21.90 -7.98 -22.88
N GLU A 395 22.32 -8.59 -23.99
CA GLU A 395 23.42 -9.57 -23.98
C GLU A 395 24.72 -8.98 -23.43
N TRP A 396 24.99 -7.71 -23.76
CA TRP A 396 26.16 -7.00 -23.28
C TRP A 396 26.14 -6.83 -21.76
N HIS A 397 24.98 -6.49 -21.16
CA HIS A 397 24.85 -6.41 -19.71
C HIS A 397 25.17 -7.76 -19.04
N VAL A 398 24.59 -8.84 -19.54
CA VAL A 398 24.80 -10.20 -18.97
C VAL A 398 26.28 -10.58 -19.03
N THR A 399 26.91 -10.46 -20.19
CA THR A 399 28.32 -10.82 -20.38
C THR A 399 29.28 -9.96 -19.56
N SER A 400 29.04 -8.64 -19.49
CA SER A 400 29.84 -7.70 -18.71
C SER A 400 29.78 -8.01 -17.20
N ILE A 401 28.57 -8.21 -16.66
CA ILE A 401 28.36 -8.48 -15.22
C ILE A 401 28.97 -9.85 -14.84
N LEU A 402 28.83 -10.86 -15.69
CA LEU A 402 29.43 -12.18 -15.44
C LEU A 402 30.96 -12.13 -15.44
N SER A 403 31.57 -11.42 -16.41
CA SER A 403 33.03 -11.21 -16.41
C SER A 403 33.51 -10.50 -15.14
N LYS A 404 32.76 -9.49 -14.68
CA LYS A 404 33.03 -8.81 -13.40
C LYS A 404 32.90 -9.76 -12.21
N ARG A 405 31.87 -10.62 -12.19
CA ARG A 405 31.69 -11.65 -11.15
C ARG A 405 32.87 -12.61 -11.10
N GLU A 406 33.34 -13.10 -12.25
CA GLU A 406 34.50 -14.00 -12.32
C GLU A 406 35.76 -13.34 -11.75
N SER A 407 35.99 -12.06 -12.05
CA SER A 407 37.16 -11.32 -11.53
C SER A 407 37.15 -11.13 -10.01
N LEU A 408 35.98 -11.13 -9.39
CA LEU A 408 35.78 -10.91 -7.96
C LEU A 408 35.76 -12.20 -7.14
N SER A 409 35.54 -13.35 -7.79
CA SER A 409 35.41 -14.66 -7.14
C SER A 409 36.77 -15.15 -6.63
N ARG A 410 36.91 -15.28 -5.30
CA ARG A 410 38.16 -15.73 -4.65
C ARG A 410 38.20 -17.25 -4.58
N GLY A 411 38.53 -17.88 -5.70
CA GLY A 411 38.68 -19.32 -5.80
C GLY A 411 37.46 -19.97 -6.43
N GLY A 412 37.62 -20.40 -7.67
CA GLY A 412 36.57 -21.07 -8.43
C GLY A 412 36.12 -22.35 -7.73
N LEU A 413 34.97 -22.29 -7.07
CA LEU A 413 34.08 -23.45 -7.04
C LEU A 413 33.83 -23.80 -8.50
N LYS A 414 34.56 -24.79 -9.03
CA LYS A 414 34.17 -25.47 -10.27
C LYS A 414 32.88 -26.20 -9.94
N LEU A 415 31.76 -25.49 -10.05
CA LEU A 415 30.45 -26.06 -9.91
C LEU A 415 30.24 -27.01 -11.09
N GLU A 416 30.31 -28.31 -10.82
CA GLU A 416 29.97 -29.32 -11.81
C GLU A 416 28.51 -29.13 -12.21
N THR A 417 28.26 -29.00 -13.51
CA THR A 417 26.92 -28.94 -14.13
C THR A 417 26.22 -30.29 -13.98
N THR A 418 25.74 -30.56 -12.77
CA THR A 418 24.92 -31.73 -12.46
C THR A 418 23.45 -31.39 -12.72
N ASN A 419 22.68 -32.36 -13.22
CA ASN A 419 21.25 -32.21 -13.49
C ASN A 419 20.38 -32.05 -12.22
N THR A 420 21.00 -31.96 -11.04
CA THR A 420 20.36 -31.95 -9.71
C THR A 420 20.28 -30.55 -9.08
N GLN A 421 20.75 -29.51 -9.76
CA GLN A 421 20.67 -28.12 -9.27
C GLN A 421 19.22 -27.65 -9.17
N ILE A 422 18.82 -27.10 -8.03
CA ILE A 422 17.41 -26.75 -7.79
C ILE A 422 16.87 -25.69 -8.76
N ALA A 423 17.72 -24.74 -9.17
CA ALA A 423 17.40 -23.77 -10.21
C ALA A 423 17.03 -24.46 -11.53
N THR A 424 17.83 -25.43 -11.95
CA THR A 424 17.57 -26.23 -13.17
C THR A 424 16.32 -27.09 -13.04
N LEU A 425 16.06 -27.67 -11.87
CA LEU A 425 14.86 -28.46 -11.61
C LEU A 425 13.57 -27.63 -11.75
N VAL A 426 13.55 -26.43 -11.14
CA VAL A 426 12.39 -25.52 -11.21
C VAL A 426 12.14 -25.06 -12.65
N LEU A 427 13.19 -24.66 -13.37
CA LEU A 427 13.06 -24.20 -14.76
C LEU A 427 12.64 -25.34 -15.71
N ARG A 428 13.10 -26.57 -15.49
CA ARG A 428 12.67 -27.75 -16.27
C ARG A 428 11.26 -28.20 -15.95
N ALA A 429 10.74 -27.91 -14.77
CA ALA A 429 9.38 -28.25 -14.38
C ALA A 429 8.33 -27.40 -15.12
N GLU A 430 8.65 -26.17 -15.53
CA GLU A 430 7.75 -25.27 -16.26
C GLU A 430 7.16 -25.88 -17.56
N PRO A 431 7.96 -26.37 -18.52
CA PRO A 431 7.42 -27.03 -19.71
C PRO A 431 6.66 -28.32 -19.37
N THR A 432 7.05 -29.04 -18.32
CA THR A 432 6.34 -30.24 -17.87
C THR A 432 4.96 -29.91 -17.32
N VAL A 433 4.78 -28.80 -16.58
CA VAL A 433 3.46 -28.29 -16.16
C VAL A 433 2.59 -28.05 -17.39
N ALA A 434 3.12 -27.37 -18.41
CA ALA A 434 2.37 -27.10 -19.64
C ALA A 434 2.01 -28.40 -20.40
N SER A 435 2.91 -29.37 -20.43
CA SER A 435 2.68 -30.69 -21.03
C SER A 435 1.55 -31.44 -20.32
N ILE A 436 1.60 -31.53 -18.97
CA ILE A 436 0.56 -32.21 -18.18
C ILE A 436 -0.79 -31.53 -18.38
N LEU A 437 -0.85 -30.19 -18.34
CA LEU A 437 -2.08 -29.44 -18.58
C LEU A 437 -2.69 -29.74 -19.95
N LYS A 438 -1.85 -29.91 -20.99
CA LYS A 438 -2.29 -30.29 -22.33
C LYS A 438 -2.77 -31.74 -22.37
N THR A 439 -2.11 -32.66 -21.67
CA THR A 439 -2.55 -34.05 -21.59
C THR A 439 -3.89 -34.19 -20.87
N LEU A 440 -4.13 -33.41 -19.81
CA LEU A 440 -5.42 -33.37 -19.10
C LEU A 440 -6.57 -32.79 -19.95
N ASP A 441 -6.28 -32.00 -21.01
CA ASP A 441 -7.29 -31.50 -21.95
C ASP A 441 -7.68 -32.52 -23.03
N THR A 442 -6.85 -33.55 -23.25
CA THR A 442 -7.15 -34.59 -24.25
C THR A 442 -8.23 -35.55 -23.76
N ASP A 443 -8.91 -36.21 -24.71
CA ASP A 443 -9.91 -37.25 -24.44
C ASP A 443 -9.28 -38.43 -23.66
N TYR A 444 -9.33 -38.33 -22.32
CA TYR A 444 -8.69 -39.26 -21.40
C TYR A 444 -9.31 -40.66 -21.44
N ALA A 445 -10.50 -40.82 -22.02
CA ALA A 445 -11.14 -42.13 -22.19
C ALA A 445 -10.29 -43.07 -23.07
N LYS A 446 -9.49 -42.52 -23.99
CA LYS A 446 -8.66 -43.30 -24.94
C LYS A 446 -7.25 -43.63 -24.43
N ASN A 447 -6.79 -42.95 -23.36
CA ASN A 447 -5.38 -42.97 -22.94
C ASN A 447 -5.19 -43.28 -21.43
N GLN A 448 -6.11 -44.01 -20.80
CA GLN A 448 -6.13 -44.24 -19.34
C GLN A 448 -4.85 -44.89 -18.80
N ASP A 449 -4.30 -45.92 -19.46
CA ASP A 449 -3.08 -46.60 -19.00
C ASP A 449 -1.83 -45.70 -19.08
N THR A 450 -1.74 -44.84 -20.10
CA THR A 450 -0.64 -43.88 -20.24
C THR A 450 -0.73 -42.81 -19.16
N LEU A 451 -1.93 -42.27 -18.92
CA LEU A 451 -2.19 -41.29 -17.87
C LEU A 451 -1.90 -41.85 -16.49
N LEU A 452 -2.28 -43.11 -16.23
CA LEU A 452 -2.01 -43.79 -14.96
C LEU A 452 -0.52 -43.88 -14.69
N LYS A 453 0.29 -44.25 -15.69
CA LYS A 453 1.76 -44.28 -15.56
C LYS A 453 2.35 -42.89 -15.29
N VAL A 454 1.89 -41.87 -16.02
CA VAL A 454 2.38 -40.49 -15.86
C VAL A 454 2.08 -39.95 -14.46
N LEU A 455 0.83 -40.09 -13.99
CA LEU A 455 0.43 -39.60 -12.68
C LEU A 455 1.08 -40.40 -11.54
N SER A 456 1.19 -41.72 -11.68
CA SER A 456 1.89 -42.56 -10.70
C SER A 456 3.38 -42.21 -10.58
N HIS A 457 4.04 -41.97 -11.71
CA HIS A 457 5.43 -41.51 -11.70
C HIS A 457 5.59 -40.11 -11.08
N LEU A 458 4.62 -39.22 -11.30
CA LEU A 458 4.60 -37.89 -10.72
C LEU A 458 4.46 -37.92 -9.18
N LEU A 459 3.85 -38.96 -8.61
CA LEU A 459 3.80 -39.19 -7.16
C LEU A 459 5.14 -39.68 -6.57
N SER A 460 6.11 -40.05 -7.40
CA SER A 460 7.40 -40.54 -6.92
C SER A 460 8.35 -39.40 -6.52
N GLY A 461 8.95 -39.52 -5.33
CA GLY A 461 9.90 -38.55 -4.79
C GLY A 461 9.27 -37.17 -4.55
N GLN A 462 10.02 -36.11 -4.86
CA GLN A 462 9.57 -34.71 -4.74
C GLN A 462 8.95 -34.15 -6.03
N SER A 463 8.75 -34.99 -7.05
CA SER A 463 8.33 -34.57 -8.40
C SER A 463 6.98 -33.84 -8.38
N PHE A 464 6.00 -34.32 -7.62
CA PHE A 464 4.71 -33.67 -7.52
C PHE A 464 4.81 -32.27 -6.89
N GLU A 465 5.58 -32.13 -5.81
CA GLU A 465 5.77 -30.84 -5.14
C GLU A 465 6.51 -29.86 -6.06
N LEU A 466 7.52 -30.32 -6.79
CA LEU A 466 8.24 -29.51 -7.79
C LEU A 466 7.28 -28.99 -8.88
N ILE A 467 6.44 -29.86 -9.44
CA ILE A 467 5.45 -29.50 -10.47
C ILE A 467 4.44 -28.49 -9.92
N LEU A 468 3.94 -28.69 -8.70
CA LEU A 468 2.99 -27.76 -8.08
C LEU A 468 3.63 -26.39 -7.81
N ASN A 469 4.86 -26.36 -7.28
CA ASN A 469 5.59 -25.12 -7.07
C ASN A 469 5.85 -24.39 -8.41
N ALA A 470 6.28 -25.10 -9.46
CA ALA A 470 6.44 -24.51 -10.80
C ALA A 470 5.10 -24.00 -11.39
N ALA A 471 3.99 -24.72 -11.17
CA ALA A 471 2.67 -24.27 -11.55
C ALA A 471 2.25 -22.99 -10.80
N THR A 472 2.69 -22.81 -9.54
CA THR A 472 2.46 -21.56 -8.79
C THR A 472 3.29 -20.40 -9.35
N GLY A 473 4.56 -20.64 -9.68
CA GLY A 473 5.47 -19.64 -10.25
C GLY A 473 5.01 -19.11 -11.61
N THR A 474 4.35 -19.97 -12.38
CA THR A 474 3.83 -19.65 -13.72
C THR A 474 2.36 -19.20 -13.73
N GLY A 475 1.73 -19.08 -12.57
CA GLY A 475 0.31 -18.70 -12.45
C GLY A 475 -0.69 -19.74 -12.96
N LYS A 476 -0.25 -20.98 -13.20
CA LYS A 476 -1.05 -22.08 -13.78
C LYS A 476 -1.64 -23.04 -12.75
N LEU A 477 -1.37 -22.87 -11.45
CA LEU A 477 -1.84 -23.78 -10.39
C LEU A 477 -3.38 -23.93 -10.38
N ARG A 478 -4.13 -22.83 -10.50
CA ARG A 478 -5.61 -22.91 -10.48
C ARG A 478 -6.12 -23.72 -11.67
N ALA A 479 -5.61 -23.45 -12.88
CA ALA A 479 -5.95 -24.24 -14.07
C ALA A 479 -5.59 -25.73 -13.91
N PHE A 480 -4.45 -26.02 -13.27
CA PHE A 480 -4.04 -27.38 -12.94
C PHE A 480 -5.03 -28.06 -11.99
N ALA A 481 -5.40 -27.39 -10.90
CA ALA A 481 -6.36 -27.89 -9.92
C ALA A 481 -7.74 -28.11 -10.56
N THR A 482 -8.28 -27.14 -11.30
CA THR A 482 -9.58 -27.24 -11.98
C THR A 482 -9.63 -28.40 -12.98
N LYS A 483 -8.58 -28.61 -13.77
CA LYS A 483 -8.51 -29.75 -14.69
C LYS A 483 -8.41 -31.07 -13.94
N LEU A 484 -7.68 -31.11 -12.84
CA LEU A 484 -7.58 -32.30 -12.00
C LEU A 484 -8.91 -32.65 -11.31
N VAL A 485 -9.70 -31.66 -10.90
CA VAL A 485 -11.08 -31.85 -10.41
C VAL A 485 -11.95 -32.49 -11.49
N ARG A 486 -11.97 -31.91 -12.70
CA ARG A 486 -12.71 -32.49 -13.85
C ARG A 486 -12.25 -33.91 -14.16
N PHE A 487 -10.94 -34.16 -14.07
CA PHE A 487 -10.35 -35.47 -14.29
C PHE A 487 -10.76 -36.49 -13.22
N ASN A 488 -10.81 -36.08 -11.94
CA ASN A 488 -11.29 -36.92 -10.85
C ASN A 488 -12.78 -37.26 -11.04
N GLU A 489 -13.61 -36.26 -11.30
CA GLU A 489 -15.05 -36.39 -11.54
C GLU A 489 -15.34 -37.39 -12.68
N ALA A 490 -14.54 -37.32 -13.75
CA ALA A 490 -14.69 -38.20 -14.89
C ALA A 490 -14.33 -39.68 -14.64
N ASN A 491 -13.61 -39.98 -13.54
CA ASN A 491 -13.21 -41.35 -13.17
C ASN A 491 -14.01 -41.91 -11.96
N ARG A 492 -15.07 -41.22 -11.53
CA ARG A 492 -15.85 -41.56 -10.33
C ARG A 492 -16.57 -42.92 -10.37
N GLN A 493 -16.84 -43.44 -11.56
CA GLN A 493 -17.54 -44.72 -11.79
C GLN A 493 -17.07 -45.42 -13.08
N PRO A 494 -17.27 -46.74 -13.20
CA PRO A 494 -17.00 -47.48 -14.44
C PRO A 494 -17.89 -46.98 -15.59
N ALA A 495 -17.37 -46.88 -16.81
CA ALA A 495 -18.25 -46.68 -17.96
C ALA A 495 -18.93 -48.03 -18.26
N GLY A 496 -20.26 -48.06 -18.29
CA GLY A 496 -21.00 -49.31 -18.47
C GLY A 496 -20.57 -50.00 -19.77
N SER A 497 -19.97 -51.20 -19.63
CA SER A 497 -19.29 -52.05 -20.65
C SER A 497 -17.75 -52.06 -20.64
N ASP A 498 -17.07 -51.40 -19.69
CA ASP A 498 -15.61 -51.45 -19.60
C ASP A 498 -15.09 -52.86 -19.22
N PRO A 499 -14.03 -53.38 -19.89
CA PRO A 499 -13.36 -54.59 -19.44
C PRO A 499 -12.72 -54.37 -18.06
N SER A 500 -12.61 -55.43 -17.26
CA SER A 500 -12.17 -55.37 -15.85
C SER A 500 -10.86 -54.61 -15.63
N LYS A 501 -9.91 -54.71 -16.57
CA LYS A 501 -8.64 -53.98 -16.54
C LYS A 501 -8.82 -52.47 -16.64
N THR A 502 -9.65 -51.99 -17.57
CA THR A 502 -9.96 -50.57 -17.77
C THR A 502 -10.70 -49.99 -16.56
N ALA A 503 -11.64 -50.74 -15.99
CA ALA A 503 -12.33 -50.35 -14.76
C ALA A 503 -11.33 -50.18 -13.58
N ASN A 504 -10.32 -51.05 -13.49
CA ASN A 504 -9.28 -50.97 -12.47
C ASN A 504 -8.35 -49.76 -12.68
N SER A 505 -7.95 -49.47 -13.94
CA SER A 505 -7.17 -48.26 -14.27
C SER A 505 -7.93 -46.98 -13.89
N ARG A 506 -9.25 -46.91 -14.16
CA ARG A 506 -10.10 -45.77 -13.75
C ARG A 506 -10.16 -45.60 -12.22
N ALA A 507 -10.31 -46.70 -11.49
CA ALA A 507 -10.31 -46.68 -10.04
C ALA A 507 -9.01 -46.07 -9.50
N LEU A 508 -7.85 -46.54 -9.97
CA LEU A 508 -6.55 -46.00 -9.56
C LEU A 508 -6.36 -44.53 -9.95
N LEU A 509 -6.84 -44.12 -11.13
CA LEU A 509 -6.82 -42.71 -11.55
C LEU A 509 -7.68 -41.82 -10.64
N PHE A 510 -8.86 -42.30 -10.22
CA PHE A 510 -9.69 -41.63 -9.22
C PHE A 510 -8.96 -41.50 -7.89
N ASP A 511 -8.33 -42.58 -7.40
CA ASP A 511 -7.56 -42.57 -6.15
C ASP A 511 -6.42 -41.53 -6.19
N ILE A 512 -5.57 -41.60 -7.22
CA ILE A 512 -4.42 -40.71 -7.39
C ILE A 512 -4.85 -39.25 -7.49
N SER A 513 -5.84 -38.95 -8.33
CA SER A 513 -6.32 -37.58 -8.51
C SER A 513 -6.97 -37.02 -7.24
N PHE A 514 -7.69 -37.86 -6.47
CA PHE A 514 -8.25 -37.47 -5.17
C PHE A 514 -7.16 -37.12 -4.16
N LEU A 515 -6.12 -37.96 -4.02
CA LEU A 515 -4.98 -37.68 -3.14
C LEU A 515 -4.24 -36.41 -3.57
N MET A 516 -4.00 -36.24 -4.88
CA MET A 516 -3.36 -35.04 -5.42
C MET A 516 -4.16 -33.77 -5.08
N LEU A 517 -5.49 -33.79 -5.21
CA LEU A 517 -6.36 -32.67 -4.85
C LEU A 517 -6.36 -32.37 -3.34
N CYS A 518 -6.37 -33.40 -2.50
CA CYS A 518 -6.19 -33.24 -1.05
C CYS A 518 -4.86 -32.57 -0.72
N ARG A 519 -3.76 -33.00 -1.38
CA ARG A 519 -2.44 -32.41 -1.16
C ARG A 519 -2.36 -30.96 -1.66
N ILE A 520 -2.96 -30.63 -2.80
CA ILE A 520 -3.07 -29.25 -3.30
C ILE A 520 -3.79 -28.37 -2.27
N THR A 521 -4.91 -28.85 -1.74
CA THR A 521 -5.69 -28.16 -0.70
C THR A 521 -4.84 -27.89 0.54
N GLN A 522 -4.10 -28.89 1.01
CA GLN A 522 -3.22 -28.74 2.17
C GLN A 522 -2.07 -27.76 1.91
N MET A 523 -1.48 -27.76 0.72
CA MET A 523 -0.32 -26.93 0.42
C MET A 523 -0.66 -25.47 0.14
N TYR A 524 -1.79 -25.19 -0.51
CA TYR A 524 -2.12 -23.88 -1.07
C TYR A 524 -3.48 -23.33 -0.63
N GLY A 525 -4.22 -24.07 0.19
CA GLY A 525 -5.55 -23.71 0.68
C GLY A 525 -6.68 -24.24 -0.22
N ILE A 526 -7.84 -24.46 0.41
CA ILE A 526 -9.04 -25.00 -0.24
C ILE A 526 -9.61 -24.08 -1.32
N GLU A 527 -9.35 -22.77 -1.22
CA GLU A 527 -9.82 -21.76 -2.16
C GLU A 527 -9.24 -21.96 -3.56
N VAL A 528 -8.06 -22.57 -3.70
CA VAL A 528 -7.49 -22.91 -5.01
C VAL A 528 -8.43 -23.82 -5.82
N ILE A 529 -9.23 -24.62 -5.12
CA ILE A 529 -10.21 -25.54 -5.70
C ILE A 529 -11.59 -24.86 -5.76
N LEU A 530 -12.11 -24.39 -4.63
CA LEU A 530 -13.50 -23.90 -4.53
C LEU A 530 -13.78 -22.58 -5.27
N SER A 531 -12.76 -21.74 -5.53
CA SER A 531 -12.90 -20.51 -6.32
C SER A 531 -12.88 -20.74 -7.84
N GLY A 532 -12.96 -22.01 -8.27
CA GLY A 532 -12.92 -22.41 -9.67
C GLY A 532 -14.21 -22.13 -10.45
N GLU A 533 -14.13 -22.23 -11.77
CA GLU A 533 -15.24 -22.00 -12.71
C GLU A 533 -16.35 -23.08 -12.66
N LEU A 534 -16.18 -24.11 -11.82
CA LEU A 534 -17.03 -25.31 -11.78
C LEU A 534 -18.26 -25.18 -10.88
N GLY A 535 -18.41 -24.06 -10.15
CA GLY A 535 -19.62 -23.76 -9.39
C GLY A 535 -19.85 -24.63 -8.14
N GLY A 536 -18.88 -25.46 -7.73
CA GLY A 536 -18.99 -26.30 -6.53
C GLY A 536 -19.86 -27.55 -6.69
N GLU A 537 -20.17 -27.96 -7.93
CA GLU A 537 -21.06 -29.09 -8.21
C GLU A 537 -20.35 -30.45 -8.27
N THR A 538 -19.02 -30.47 -8.32
CA THR A 538 -18.27 -31.72 -8.43
C THR A 538 -18.16 -32.44 -7.08
N PHE A 539 -17.98 -33.77 -7.12
CA PHE A 539 -17.86 -34.60 -5.91
C PHE A 539 -16.76 -34.08 -4.98
N PHE A 540 -15.57 -33.79 -5.52
CA PHE A 540 -14.45 -33.36 -4.69
C PHE A 540 -14.69 -31.99 -4.04
N GLU A 541 -15.29 -31.04 -4.76
CA GLU A 541 -15.61 -29.72 -4.22
C GLU A 541 -16.60 -29.83 -3.05
N GLN A 542 -17.65 -30.64 -3.21
CA GLN A 542 -18.62 -30.92 -2.15
C GLN A 542 -17.95 -31.58 -0.94
N TRP A 543 -17.23 -32.68 -1.17
CA TRP A 543 -16.51 -33.40 -0.12
C TRP A 543 -15.51 -32.50 0.62
N ALA A 544 -14.71 -31.72 -0.08
CA ALA A 544 -13.73 -30.83 0.53
C ALA A 544 -14.40 -29.73 1.37
N SER A 545 -15.50 -29.15 0.88
CA SER A 545 -16.26 -28.13 1.62
C SER A 545 -16.84 -28.68 2.93
N GLU A 546 -17.33 -29.91 2.93
CA GLU A 546 -17.95 -30.55 4.10
C GLU A 546 -16.92 -30.98 5.14
N TRP A 547 -15.79 -31.56 4.70
CA TRP A 547 -14.87 -32.26 5.61
C TRP A 547 -13.57 -31.50 5.90
N LEU A 548 -13.14 -30.59 5.02
CA LEU A 548 -11.92 -29.78 5.24
C LEU A 548 -12.23 -28.37 5.77
N LYS A 549 -13.43 -27.84 5.51
CA LYS A 549 -13.92 -26.54 6.03
C LYS A 549 -15.36 -26.66 6.57
N PRO A 550 -15.60 -27.51 7.59
CA PRO A 550 -16.95 -27.82 8.05
C PRO A 550 -17.64 -26.59 8.64
N ASN A 551 -18.91 -26.39 8.26
CA ASN A 551 -19.80 -25.37 8.81
C ASN A 551 -20.89 -25.96 9.75
N GLN A 552 -20.93 -27.28 9.90
CA GLN A 552 -21.93 -28.03 10.67
C GLN A 552 -21.25 -29.11 11.49
N ALA A 553 -21.89 -29.58 12.56
CA ALA A 553 -21.37 -30.67 13.40
C ALA A 553 -21.16 -31.98 12.58
N PRO A 554 -20.15 -32.81 12.92
CA PRO A 554 -19.77 -33.99 12.14
C PRO A 554 -20.93 -34.96 11.95
N ASP A 555 -21.73 -35.19 12.99
CA ASP A 555 -22.85 -36.13 12.95
C ASP A 555 -24.02 -35.65 12.08
N LEU A 556 -24.23 -34.33 11.96
CA LEU A 556 -25.30 -33.78 11.12
C LEU A 556 -25.03 -34.00 9.62
N LEU A 557 -23.75 -33.99 9.23
CA LEU A 557 -23.35 -34.25 7.84
C LEU A 557 -23.62 -35.71 7.44
N LEU A 558 -23.55 -36.65 8.39
CA LEU A 558 -23.79 -38.08 8.14
C LEU A 558 -25.25 -38.42 7.83
N ASN A 559 -26.21 -37.56 8.16
CA ASN A 559 -27.64 -37.78 7.87
C ASN A 559 -27.96 -37.87 6.36
N ARG A 560 -27.01 -37.47 5.50
CA ARG A 560 -27.13 -37.56 4.03
C ARG A 560 -26.71 -38.94 3.49
N CYS A 561 -26.03 -39.76 4.29
CA CYS A 561 -25.57 -41.08 3.88
C CYS A 561 -26.74 -42.08 3.82
N ASP A 562 -26.77 -42.93 2.79
CA ASP A 562 -27.74 -44.01 2.68
C ASP A 562 -27.37 -45.16 3.65
N PRO A 563 -28.26 -45.53 4.59
CA PRO A 563 -28.01 -46.62 5.52
C PRO A 563 -27.72 -47.96 4.82
N MET A 564 -28.38 -48.24 3.68
CA MET A 564 -28.20 -49.51 2.98
C MET A 564 -26.80 -49.61 2.35
N LEU A 565 -26.29 -48.51 1.79
CA LEU A 565 -24.93 -48.46 1.23
C LEU A 565 -23.87 -48.48 2.34
N THR A 566 -24.16 -47.85 3.47
CA THR A 566 -23.30 -47.86 4.67
C THR A 566 -23.13 -49.29 5.20
N ASP A 567 -24.24 -50.02 5.36
CA ASP A 567 -24.22 -51.43 5.79
C ASP A 567 -23.45 -52.35 4.81
N GLN A 568 -23.60 -52.12 3.51
CA GLN A 568 -22.87 -52.88 2.49
C GLN A 568 -21.35 -52.64 2.59
N LEU A 569 -20.94 -51.38 2.74
CA LEU A 569 -19.53 -51.01 2.87
C LEU A 569 -18.94 -51.52 4.19
N LEU A 570 -19.69 -51.43 5.29
CA LEU A 570 -19.30 -51.97 6.60
C LEU A 570 -19.09 -53.49 6.53
N LYS A 571 -20.02 -54.24 5.90
CA LYS A 571 -19.87 -55.69 5.69
C LYS A 571 -18.64 -56.03 4.87
N ALA A 572 -18.38 -55.27 3.81
CA ALA A 572 -17.22 -55.49 2.94
C ALA A 572 -15.88 -55.23 3.64
N LEU A 573 -15.83 -54.29 4.58
CA LEU A 573 -14.63 -53.99 5.36
C LEU A 573 -14.42 -54.96 6.53
N THR A 574 -15.50 -55.46 7.13
CA THR A 574 -15.43 -56.39 8.28
C THR A 574 -15.18 -57.84 7.86
N SER A 575 -15.73 -58.30 6.73
CA SER A 575 -15.58 -59.70 6.28
C SER A 575 -14.16 -60.09 5.84
N GLY A 576 -13.31 -59.11 5.50
CA GLY A 576 -11.94 -59.36 5.02
C GLY A 576 -11.85 -59.99 3.62
N GLU A 577 -12.97 -60.42 3.04
CA GLU A 577 -13.07 -60.91 1.67
C GLU A 577 -13.25 -59.72 0.70
N SER A 578 -12.40 -59.66 -0.31
CA SER A 578 -12.16 -58.50 -1.18
C SER A 578 -13.26 -58.21 -2.22
N ASP A 579 -14.54 -58.15 -1.83
CA ASP A 579 -15.66 -57.97 -2.77
C ASP A 579 -15.80 -56.54 -3.34
N LEU A 580 -15.05 -55.57 -2.79
CA LEU A 580 -14.96 -54.20 -3.34
C LEU A 580 -14.19 -54.11 -4.67
N ARG A 581 -13.56 -55.20 -5.13
CA ARG A 581 -12.84 -55.25 -6.42
C ARG A 581 -13.72 -55.64 -7.60
N SER A 582 -15.01 -55.86 -7.39
CA SER A 582 -15.96 -55.98 -8.49
C SER A 582 -15.96 -54.66 -9.28
N GLY A 583 -15.78 -54.73 -10.61
CA GLY A 583 -15.66 -53.55 -11.49
C GLY A 583 -16.92 -52.68 -11.59
N SER A 584 -17.82 -52.74 -10.61
CA SER A 584 -19.10 -52.04 -10.48
C SER A 584 -19.13 -51.00 -9.36
N VAL A 585 -18.08 -50.89 -8.54
CA VAL A 585 -18.05 -49.96 -7.39
C VAL A 585 -18.00 -48.49 -7.85
N ARG A 586 -18.88 -47.67 -7.27
CA ARG A 586 -18.87 -46.20 -7.40
C ARG A 586 -17.99 -45.61 -6.31
N TRP A 587 -16.74 -45.27 -6.65
CA TRP A 587 -15.74 -44.87 -5.65
C TRP A 587 -16.06 -43.54 -4.95
N HIS A 588 -16.69 -42.60 -5.65
CA HIS A 588 -17.19 -41.37 -5.04
C HIS A 588 -18.23 -41.64 -3.95
N ASP A 589 -19.18 -42.54 -4.21
CA ASP A 589 -20.17 -42.96 -3.22
C ASP A 589 -19.49 -43.64 -2.02
N ALA A 590 -18.51 -44.51 -2.27
CA ALA A 590 -17.76 -45.14 -1.19
C ALA A 590 -17.07 -44.07 -0.30
N CYS A 591 -16.34 -43.12 -0.90
CA CYS A 591 -15.71 -42.02 -0.16
C CYS A 591 -16.70 -41.18 0.66
N PHE A 592 -17.91 -40.94 0.13
CA PHE A 592 -18.96 -40.20 0.82
C PHE A 592 -19.52 -40.95 2.04
N HIS A 593 -19.58 -42.29 1.98
CA HIS A 593 -20.16 -43.12 3.05
C HIS A 593 -19.13 -43.64 4.08
N VAL A 594 -17.82 -43.62 3.78
CA VAL A 594 -16.78 -44.01 4.75
C VAL A 594 -16.91 -43.30 6.11
N PRO A 595 -17.17 -41.98 6.19
CA PRO A 595 -17.40 -41.31 7.48
C PRO A 595 -18.49 -41.98 8.35
N ALA A 596 -19.61 -42.39 7.74
CA ALA A 596 -20.69 -43.07 8.45
C ALA A 596 -20.28 -44.46 8.95
N VAL A 597 -19.54 -45.21 8.13
CA VAL A 597 -18.98 -46.52 8.50
C VAL A 597 -18.00 -46.39 9.67
N ILE A 598 -17.12 -45.39 9.64
CA ILE A 598 -16.15 -45.15 10.71
C ILE A 598 -16.85 -44.75 12.02
N ARG A 599 -17.93 -43.97 11.96
CA ARG A 599 -18.78 -43.68 13.13
C ARG A 599 -19.36 -44.96 13.73
N GLU A 600 -19.83 -45.90 12.91
CA GLU A 600 -20.40 -47.17 13.41
C GLU A 600 -19.34 -48.08 14.02
N ILE A 601 -18.16 -48.17 13.41
CA ILE A 601 -17.00 -48.87 13.98
C ILE A 601 -16.61 -48.23 15.31
N LEU A 602 -16.54 -46.89 15.38
CA LEU A 602 -16.24 -46.18 16.61
C LEU A 602 -17.30 -46.42 17.69
N ALA A 603 -18.59 -46.40 17.36
CA ALA A 603 -19.66 -46.65 18.31
C ALA A 603 -19.62 -48.10 18.85
N ALA A 604 -19.35 -49.08 17.98
CA ALA A 604 -19.14 -50.47 18.39
C ALA A 604 -17.89 -50.63 19.27
N TYR A 605 -16.83 -49.91 18.92
CA TYR A 605 -15.58 -49.89 19.68
C TYR A 605 -15.78 -49.26 21.06
N GLU A 606 -16.43 -48.09 21.14
CA GLU A 606 -16.81 -47.41 22.38
C GLU A 606 -17.66 -48.30 23.29
N SER A 607 -18.60 -49.05 22.70
CA SER A 607 -19.47 -50.02 23.37
C SER A 607 -18.79 -51.35 23.74
N GLN A 608 -17.49 -51.50 23.47
CA GLN A 608 -16.71 -52.71 23.71
C GLN A 608 -17.24 -53.96 22.97
N LEU A 609 -17.93 -53.77 21.84
CA LEU A 609 -18.41 -54.85 20.98
C LEU A 609 -17.32 -55.39 20.03
N VAL A 610 -16.27 -54.61 19.83
CA VAL A 610 -15.13 -54.91 18.93
C VAL A 610 -13.83 -54.67 19.70
N SER A 611 -12.84 -55.54 19.53
CA SER A 611 -11.51 -55.41 20.16
C SER A 611 -10.61 -54.42 19.41
N ASP A 612 -9.54 -53.97 20.06
CA ASP A 612 -8.50 -53.12 19.44
C ASP A 612 -7.95 -53.77 18.16
N GLU A 613 -7.60 -55.06 18.23
CA GLU A 613 -7.06 -55.85 17.10
C GLU A 613 -8.02 -55.90 15.90
N GLU A 614 -9.32 -55.98 16.15
CA GLU A 614 -10.31 -56.03 15.08
C GLU A 614 -10.55 -54.66 14.43
N VAL A 615 -10.51 -53.59 15.22
CA VAL A 615 -10.51 -52.21 14.67
C VAL A 615 -9.27 -51.97 13.81
N GLU A 616 -8.08 -52.35 14.29
CA GLU A 616 -6.82 -52.24 13.54
C GLU A 616 -6.91 -53.01 12.21
N ARG A 617 -7.42 -54.24 12.23
CA ARG A 617 -7.64 -55.06 11.02
C ARG A 617 -8.60 -54.41 10.01
N ILE A 618 -9.68 -53.81 10.49
CA ILE A 618 -10.65 -53.12 9.62
C ILE A 618 -10.00 -51.89 8.97
N LEU A 619 -9.25 -51.10 9.74
CA LEU A 619 -8.52 -49.94 9.23
C LEU A 619 -7.42 -50.36 8.24
N ASP A 620 -6.75 -51.50 8.45
CA ASP A 620 -5.79 -52.07 7.49
C ASP A 620 -6.46 -52.47 6.19
N THR A 621 -7.65 -53.05 6.27
CA THR A 621 -8.45 -53.36 5.10
C THR A 621 -8.78 -52.08 4.33
N LEU A 622 -9.19 -51.01 5.01
CA LEU A 622 -9.44 -49.69 4.40
C LEU A 622 -8.20 -49.14 3.67
N ARG A 623 -7.02 -49.16 4.32
CA ARG A 623 -5.74 -48.68 3.78
C ARG A 623 -5.32 -49.42 2.51
N THR A 624 -5.52 -50.73 2.51
CA THR A 624 -5.01 -51.61 1.47
C THR A 624 -5.95 -51.78 0.26
N GLN A 625 -7.20 -51.34 0.37
CA GLN A 625 -8.15 -51.26 -0.73
C GLN A 625 -7.91 -50.01 -1.58
N MET A 626 -8.08 -48.82 -1.01
CA MET A 626 -7.94 -47.53 -1.69
C MET A 626 -7.48 -46.45 -0.70
N CYS A 627 -6.48 -45.66 -1.10
CA CYS A 627 -5.88 -44.67 -0.23
C CYS A 627 -6.84 -43.50 0.08
N CYS A 628 -7.69 -43.11 -0.88
CA CYS A 628 -8.70 -42.06 -0.71
C CYS A 628 -9.71 -42.37 0.42
N LEU A 629 -10.06 -43.63 0.63
CA LEU A 629 -10.97 -44.04 1.71
C LEU A 629 -10.35 -43.77 3.08
N SER A 630 -9.06 -44.05 3.23
CA SER A 630 -8.33 -43.77 4.48
C SER A 630 -8.24 -42.28 4.76
N VAL A 631 -8.10 -41.45 3.72
CA VAL A 631 -8.15 -39.98 3.86
C VAL A 631 -9.54 -39.51 4.29
N CYS A 632 -10.62 -40.08 3.75
CA CYS A 632 -11.99 -39.77 4.16
C CYS A 632 -12.25 -40.12 5.63
N ALA A 633 -11.80 -41.31 6.07
CA ALA A 633 -11.88 -41.73 7.46
C ALA A 633 -11.11 -40.78 8.39
N ALA A 634 -9.87 -40.44 8.03
CA ALA A 634 -9.04 -39.53 8.81
C ALA A 634 -9.62 -38.12 8.90
N ALA A 635 -10.18 -37.57 7.81
CA ALA A 635 -10.79 -36.25 7.80
C ALA A 635 -11.98 -36.17 8.77
N TRP A 636 -12.84 -37.20 8.77
CA TRP A 636 -13.96 -37.29 9.72
C TRP A 636 -13.48 -37.46 11.16
N LEU A 637 -12.57 -38.42 11.42
CA LEU A 637 -12.03 -38.66 12.78
C LEU A 637 -11.41 -37.39 13.36
N ARG A 638 -10.62 -36.67 12.56
CA ARG A 638 -10.04 -35.38 12.94
C ARG A 638 -11.12 -34.38 13.34
N PHE A 639 -12.16 -34.23 12.52
CA PHE A 639 -13.23 -33.27 12.81
C PHE A 639 -14.03 -33.66 14.06
N TYR A 640 -14.31 -34.96 14.23
CA TYR A 640 -14.95 -35.51 15.41
C TYR A 640 -14.14 -35.26 16.68
N ILE A 641 -12.85 -35.59 16.70
CA ILE A 641 -11.94 -35.38 17.84
C ILE A 641 -11.90 -33.90 18.27
N GLN A 642 -12.00 -32.96 17.32
CA GLN A 642 -11.98 -31.52 17.62
C GLN A 642 -13.19 -31.06 18.44
N VAL A 643 -14.38 -31.60 18.18
CA VAL A 643 -15.62 -31.19 18.85
C VAL A 643 -15.95 -32.00 20.11
N GLN A 644 -15.27 -33.13 20.34
CA GLN A 644 -15.53 -34.00 21.49
C GLN A 644 -14.89 -33.52 22.81
N PRO A 645 -15.50 -33.83 23.97
CA PRO A 645 -14.88 -33.70 25.30
C PRO A 645 -13.62 -34.57 25.47
N MET A 646 -12.67 -34.13 26.31
CA MET A 646 -11.36 -34.80 26.48
C MET A 646 -11.44 -36.30 26.85
N ASN A 647 -12.44 -36.71 27.64
CA ASN A 647 -12.63 -38.10 28.06
C ASN A 647 -13.09 -39.03 26.93
N LEU A 648 -13.61 -38.49 25.83
CA LEU A 648 -14.09 -39.28 24.67
C LEU A 648 -13.09 -39.27 23.50
N LYS A 649 -11.94 -38.59 23.62
CA LYS A 649 -10.95 -38.50 22.53
C LYS A 649 -10.08 -39.75 22.38
N GLY A 650 -9.92 -40.57 23.41
CA GLY A 650 -8.93 -41.67 23.42
C GLY A 650 -9.06 -42.65 22.26
N LYS A 651 -10.24 -43.29 22.12
CA LYS A 651 -10.53 -44.27 21.05
C LYS A 651 -10.45 -43.69 19.63
N PRO A 652 -11.09 -42.54 19.31
CA PRO A 652 -10.98 -41.97 17.96
C PRO A 652 -9.56 -41.49 17.65
N THR A 653 -8.79 -41.00 18.63
CA THR A 653 -7.37 -40.68 18.45
C THR A 653 -6.56 -41.94 18.12
N MET A 654 -6.79 -43.07 18.80
CA MET A 654 -6.13 -44.35 18.48
C MET A 654 -6.39 -44.78 17.03
N MET A 655 -7.64 -44.68 16.57
CA MET A 655 -8.00 -45.01 15.18
C MET A 655 -7.26 -44.11 14.18
N LEU A 656 -7.15 -42.81 14.47
CA LEU A 656 -6.43 -41.86 13.62
C LEU A 656 -4.91 -42.13 13.62
N ASP A 657 -4.33 -42.43 14.79
CA ASP A 657 -2.93 -42.79 14.94
C ASP A 657 -2.58 -44.05 14.14
N HIS A 658 -3.44 -45.05 14.19
CA HIS A 658 -3.26 -46.28 13.41
C HIS A 658 -3.23 -46.00 11.90
N LEU A 659 -4.10 -45.12 11.40
CA LEU A 659 -4.10 -44.70 9.99
C LEU A 659 -2.79 -43.99 9.56
N MET A 660 -2.02 -43.42 10.50
CA MET A 660 -0.74 -42.77 10.23
C MET A 660 0.47 -43.71 10.22
N THR A 661 0.29 -44.97 10.63
CA THR A 661 1.36 -45.97 10.66
C THR A 661 1.69 -46.46 9.24
N PRO A 662 2.97 -46.69 8.90
CA PRO A 662 3.33 -47.29 7.63
C PRO A 662 3.01 -48.79 7.62
N LEU A 663 2.37 -49.27 6.55
CA LEU A 663 2.14 -50.69 6.27
C LEU A 663 3.31 -51.27 5.45
N SER A 664 3.87 -52.41 5.88
CA SER A 664 4.78 -53.20 5.05
C SER A 664 3.97 -54.19 4.22
N LEU A 665 3.83 -53.90 2.93
CA LEU A 665 3.19 -54.78 1.95
C LEU A 665 4.17 -55.18 0.86
N ASP A 666 4.01 -56.38 0.32
CA ASP A 666 4.75 -56.88 -0.86
C ASP A 666 4.48 -56.00 -2.09
N ASP A 667 5.51 -55.79 -2.92
CA ASP A 667 5.52 -54.96 -4.16
C ASP A 667 4.55 -55.47 -5.28
N SER A 668 3.67 -56.42 -4.97
CA SER A 668 2.74 -57.05 -5.93
C SER A 668 1.53 -56.19 -6.33
N LYS A 669 1.21 -55.12 -5.59
CA LYS A 669 0.08 -54.21 -5.90
C LYS A 669 0.54 -53.02 -6.74
N GLU A 670 -0.02 -52.86 -7.95
CA GLU A 670 0.31 -51.77 -8.88
C GLU A 670 0.27 -50.39 -8.20
N HIS A 671 1.42 -49.69 -8.23
CA HIS A 671 1.61 -48.31 -7.78
C HIS A 671 1.08 -48.00 -6.36
N TYR A 672 1.01 -49.01 -5.48
CA TYR A 672 0.51 -48.80 -4.11
C TYR A 672 1.49 -48.00 -3.26
N ARG A 673 2.80 -48.25 -3.43
CA ARG A 673 3.85 -47.61 -2.65
C ARG A 673 3.79 -46.08 -2.76
N GLU A 674 3.76 -45.54 -3.97
CA GLU A 674 3.71 -44.09 -4.22
C GLU A 674 2.44 -43.45 -3.65
N ARG A 675 1.27 -44.10 -3.85
CA ARG A 675 -0.02 -43.64 -3.31
C ARG A 675 -0.04 -43.64 -1.78
N SER A 676 0.47 -44.70 -1.17
CA SER A 676 0.52 -44.85 0.30
C SER A 676 1.38 -43.79 0.97
N VAL A 677 2.50 -43.39 0.34
CA VAL A 677 3.35 -42.30 0.83
C VAL A 677 2.57 -40.98 0.84
N LEU A 678 1.89 -40.64 -0.27
CA LEU A 678 1.10 -39.43 -0.35
C LEU A 678 -0.09 -39.45 0.63
N MET A 679 -0.79 -40.58 0.75
CA MET A 679 -1.86 -40.80 1.74
C MET A 679 -1.37 -40.51 3.16
N LEU A 680 -0.25 -41.09 3.57
CA LEU A 680 0.31 -40.87 4.91
C LEU A 680 0.71 -39.41 5.13
N GLN A 681 1.27 -38.74 4.12
CA GLN A 681 1.56 -37.31 4.20
C GLN A 681 0.29 -36.46 4.39
N ILE A 682 -0.80 -36.82 3.72
CA ILE A 682 -2.09 -36.15 3.85
C ILE A 682 -2.68 -36.37 5.24
N ILE A 683 -2.76 -37.63 5.70
CA ILE A 683 -3.36 -37.99 6.99
C ILE A 683 -2.56 -37.36 8.15
N ARG A 684 -1.23 -37.44 8.13
CA ARG A 684 -0.37 -36.80 9.14
C ARG A 684 -0.62 -35.30 9.21
N ARG A 685 -0.78 -34.65 8.06
CA ARG A 685 -1.05 -33.21 8.02
C ARG A 685 -2.46 -32.86 8.50
N LEU A 686 -3.46 -33.71 8.25
CA LEU A 686 -4.80 -33.56 8.84
C LEU A 686 -4.74 -33.68 10.37
N ALA A 687 -4.00 -34.67 10.89
CA ALA A 687 -3.84 -34.90 12.32
C ALA A 687 -3.04 -33.80 13.03
N GLN A 688 -2.00 -33.26 12.40
CA GLN A 688 -1.18 -32.16 12.92
C GLN A 688 -1.87 -30.79 12.88
N ASP A 689 -2.96 -30.65 12.12
CA ASP A 689 -3.83 -29.47 12.08
C ASP A 689 -4.70 -29.40 13.36
N GLU A 690 -4.06 -29.66 14.51
CA GLU A 690 -4.54 -29.27 15.82
C GLU A 690 -4.79 -27.77 15.80
N ASN A 691 -5.74 -27.33 16.64
CA ASN A 691 -5.94 -25.93 16.93
C ASN A 691 -4.59 -25.18 16.95
N PRO A 692 -4.47 -23.96 16.39
CA PRO A 692 -3.29 -23.12 16.56
C PRO A 692 -2.82 -22.96 18.02
N LEU A 693 -3.66 -23.35 18.98
CA LEU A 693 -3.44 -23.38 20.42
C LEU A 693 -2.77 -24.65 20.98
N GLN A 694 -2.50 -25.69 20.19
CA GLN A 694 -2.19 -27.02 20.74
C GLN A 694 -0.95 -27.71 20.14
N GLY A 695 -0.26 -27.05 19.20
CA GLY A 695 1.12 -27.39 18.76
C GLY A 695 2.18 -27.07 19.83
N ILE A 696 1.87 -27.41 21.08
CA ILE A 696 2.72 -27.19 22.22
C ILE A 696 3.03 -28.53 22.87
N SER A 697 3.93 -29.30 22.27
CA SER A 697 4.49 -30.48 22.95
C SER A 697 5.87 -30.22 23.54
N ASP A 698 6.53 -29.08 23.26
CA ASP A 698 7.87 -28.80 23.82
C ASP A 698 8.02 -27.48 24.60
N ASN A 699 7.02 -26.59 24.66
CA ASN A 699 7.12 -25.30 25.39
C ASN A 699 5.76 -24.70 25.85
N GLN A 700 4.95 -25.43 26.63
CA GLN A 700 3.61 -24.97 27.10
C GLN A 700 3.62 -23.79 28.07
N ASP A 701 4.78 -23.44 28.63
CA ASP A 701 4.84 -22.43 29.69
C ASP A 701 5.20 -21.01 29.22
N GLN A 702 5.38 -20.78 27.91
CA GLN A 702 5.81 -19.47 27.40
C GLN A 702 4.66 -18.67 26.77
N SER A 703 4.37 -17.50 27.37
CA SER A 703 3.37 -16.55 26.85
C SER A 703 3.62 -16.17 25.38
N LEU A 704 2.53 -15.83 24.64
CA LEU A 704 2.61 -15.36 23.25
C LEU A 704 3.61 -14.20 23.08
N ASP A 705 3.67 -13.29 24.06
CA ASP A 705 4.59 -12.15 24.06
C ASP A 705 6.06 -12.57 24.16
N HIS A 706 6.37 -13.64 24.90
CA HIS A 706 7.72 -14.18 24.99
C HIS A 706 8.16 -14.82 23.67
N GLN A 707 7.27 -15.61 23.05
CA GLN A 707 7.54 -16.21 21.73
C GLN A 707 7.73 -15.14 20.66
N LEU A 708 6.87 -14.12 20.64
CA LEU A 708 7.01 -12.97 19.74
C LEU A 708 8.34 -12.25 19.98
N SER A 709 8.71 -11.98 21.23
CA SER A 709 9.96 -11.29 21.56
C SER A 709 11.19 -12.03 21.02
N LYS A 710 11.21 -13.37 21.10
CA LYS A 710 12.29 -14.20 20.55
C LYS A 710 12.40 -14.05 19.03
N LEU A 711 11.27 -14.15 18.32
CA LEU A 711 11.22 -14.02 16.86
C LEU A 711 11.51 -12.58 16.40
N TRP A 712 10.97 -11.60 17.10
CA TRP A 712 11.17 -10.18 16.86
C TRP A 712 12.64 -9.77 16.99
N ASN A 713 13.33 -10.24 18.03
CA ASN A 713 14.75 -9.97 18.22
C ASN A 713 15.61 -10.55 17.08
N LYS A 714 15.21 -11.69 16.48
CA LYS A 714 15.88 -12.21 15.28
C LYS A 714 15.74 -11.24 14.10
N ILE A 715 14.53 -10.74 13.85
CA ILE A 715 14.28 -9.77 12.76
C ILE A 715 15.13 -8.52 12.97
N LEU A 716 15.14 -7.95 14.19
CA LEU A 716 15.89 -6.72 14.46
C LEU A 716 17.40 -6.89 14.38
N ASN A 717 17.93 -8.02 14.86
CA ASN A 717 19.37 -8.26 14.88
C ASN A 717 19.91 -8.63 13.49
N HIS A 718 19.16 -9.42 12.72
CA HIS A 718 19.58 -9.83 11.38
C HIS A 718 19.20 -8.82 10.30
N GLY A 719 18.14 -8.02 10.51
CA GLY A 719 17.60 -7.10 9.50
C GLY A 719 16.78 -7.81 8.41
N TRP A 720 16.39 -9.06 8.61
CA TRP A 720 15.54 -9.85 7.71
C TRP A 720 14.86 -10.99 8.48
N SER A 721 13.86 -11.65 7.87
CA SER A 721 13.11 -12.76 8.48
C SER A 721 13.45 -14.08 7.82
N ASP A 722 14.01 -15.00 8.63
CA ASP A 722 14.31 -16.40 8.27
C ASP A 722 13.00 -17.22 8.09
N HIS A 723 13.06 -18.40 7.48
CA HIS A 723 11.90 -19.27 7.22
C HIS A 723 11.12 -19.59 8.50
N CYS A 724 11.85 -19.93 9.57
CA CYS A 724 11.24 -20.27 10.86
C CYS A 724 10.55 -19.06 11.51
N THR A 725 11.13 -17.88 11.40
CA THR A 725 10.63 -16.62 11.94
C THR A 725 9.41 -16.15 11.17
N THR A 726 9.46 -16.27 9.85
CA THR A 726 8.35 -15.99 8.93
C THR A 726 7.14 -16.85 9.32
N VAL A 727 7.30 -18.18 9.29
CA VAL A 727 6.21 -19.10 9.65
C VAL A 727 5.77 -18.93 11.11
N GLY A 728 6.71 -18.64 12.02
CA GLY A 728 6.42 -18.42 13.44
C GLY A 728 5.54 -17.21 13.71
N ILE A 729 5.83 -16.06 13.09
CA ILE A 729 5.02 -14.84 13.26
C ILE A 729 3.64 -15.00 12.62
N ASP A 730 3.54 -15.65 11.45
CA ASP A 730 2.23 -15.96 10.84
C ASP A 730 1.35 -16.82 11.77
N ARG A 731 1.95 -17.82 12.43
CA ARG A 731 1.25 -18.62 13.44
C ARG A 731 0.81 -17.78 14.63
N LEU A 732 1.71 -16.97 15.19
CA LEU A 732 1.38 -16.09 16.31
C LEU A 732 0.27 -15.09 15.95
N PHE A 733 0.29 -14.54 14.74
CA PHE A 733 -0.75 -13.65 14.23
C PHE A 733 -2.10 -14.38 14.12
N LYS A 734 -2.13 -15.62 13.62
CA LYS A 734 -3.36 -16.44 13.55
C LYS A 734 -3.94 -16.77 14.93
N ILE A 735 -3.10 -16.87 15.97
CA ILE A 735 -3.52 -17.14 17.35
C ILE A 735 -3.97 -15.85 18.05
N GLY A 736 -3.12 -14.82 18.10
CA GLY A 736 -3.36 -13.60 18.88
C GLY A 736 -4.21 -12.54 18.15
N GLY A 737 -4.27 -12.60 16.82
CA GLY A 737 -4.98 -11.63 15.99
C GLY A 737 -4.28 -10.26 15.89
N ALA A 738 -4.86 -9.38 15.06
CA ALA A 738 -4.29 -8.06 14.75
C ALA A 738 -4.14 -7.14 15.97
N THR A 739 -5.12 -7.12 16.88
CA THR A 739 -5.05 -6.24 18.07
C THR A 739 -3.91 -6.61 19.00
N TRP A 740 -3.72 -7.91 19.28
CA TRP A 740 -2.60 -8.36 20.09
C TRP A 740 -1.27 -8.02 19.41
N LEU A 741 -1.10 -8.38 18.13
CA LEU A 741 0.14 -8.14 17.41
C LEU A 741 0.51 -6.65 17.38
N VAL A 742 -0.41 -5.76 17.00
CA VAL A 742 -0.17 -4.32 16.95
C VAL A 742 0.17 -3.77 18.33
N THR A 743 -0.54 -4.22 19.39
CA THR A 743 -0.24 -3.80 20.76
C THR A 743 1.19 -4.18 21.16
N SER A 744 1.62 -5.40 20.84
CA SER A 744 2.98 -5.88 21.16
C SER A 744 4.05 -5.20 20.32
N LEU A 745 3.80 -4.91 19.03
CA LEU A 745 4.70 -4.14 18.18
C LEU A 745 4.87 -2.69 18.65
N VAL A 746 3.77 -2.02 19.01
CA VAL A 746 3.79 -0.65 19.55
C VAL A 746 4.59 -0.59 20.85
N LYS A 747 4.38 -1.56 21.75
CA LYS A 747 5.20 -1.69 22.97
C LYS A 747 6.69 -1.85 22.65
N ALA A 748 7.04 -2.65 21.65
CA ALA A 748 8.43 -2.86 21.26
C ALA A 748 9.06 -1.57 20.68
N VAL A 749 8.33 -0.83 19.85
CA VAL A 749 8.80 0.43 19.23
C VAL A 749 9.00 1.53 20.27
N ILE A 750 8.07 1.70 21.21
CA ILE A 750 8.18 2.73 22.26
C ILE A 750 9.35 2.43 23.20
N LYS A 751 9.57 1.15 23.55
CA LYS A 751 10.62 0.74 24.49
C LYS A 751 12.05 0.80 23.92
N GLU A 752 12.24 0.96 22.61
CA GLU A 752 13.57 0.96 22.01
C GLU A 752 14.32 2.28 22.25
N GLN A 753 15.32 2.20 23.14
CA GLN A 753 16.12 3.34 23.56
C GLN A 753 17.25 3.67 22.58
N SER A 754 17.78 2.70 21.83
CA SER A 754 18.88 2.92 20.88
C SER A 754 18.39 3.66 19.62
N SER A 755 19.01 4.78 19.28
CA SER A 755 18.71 5.54 18.05
C SER A 755 18.78 4.68 16.79
N ASP A 756 19.81 3.84 16.70
CA ASP A 756 20.13 3.05 15.51
C ASP A 756 19.14 1.89 15.33
N LYS A 757 18.74 1.26 16.45
CA LYS A 757 17.75 0.17 16.42
C LYS A 757 16.33 0.67 16.30
N ARG A 758 16.02 1.90 16.73
CA ARG A 758 14.65 2.44 16.70
C ARG A 758 14.11 2.55 15.28
N GLN A 759 14.95 3.01 14.34
CA GLN A 759 14.57 3.08 12.94
C GLN A 759 14.31 1.69 12.34
N ARG A 760 15.14 0.69 12.68
CA ARG A 760 14.90 -0.72 12.34
C ARG A 760 13.66 -1.30 13.00
N CYS A 761 13.32 -0.88 14.22
CA CYS A 761 12.09 -1.30 14.90
C CYS A 761 10.85 -0.78 14.17
N VAL A 762 10.86 0.48 13.73
CA VAL A 762 9.76 1.04 12.92
C VAL A 762 9.61 0.29 11.60
N GLU A 763 10.71 0.02 10.89
CA GLU A 763 10.72 -0.74 9.64
C GLU A 763 10.22 -2.17 9.82
N GLY A 764 10.75 -2.89 10.82
CA GLY A 764 10.32 -4.24 11.15
C GLY A 764 8.85 -4.30 11.58
N ALA A 765 8.34 -3.26 12.26
CA ALA A 765 6.98 -3.26 12.77
C ALA A 765 5.99 -3.01 11.63
N LEU A 766 6.34 -2.07 10.76
CA LEU A 766 5.63 -1.84 9.51
C LEU A 766 5.61 -3.12 8.67
N SER A 767 6.74 -3.81 8.55
CA SER A 767 6.84 -4.98 7.68
C SER A 767 6.16 -6.24 8.22
N VAL A 768 6.16 -6.45 9.53
CA VAL A 768 5.34 -7.49 10.18
C VAL A 768 3.84 -7.17 10.01
N ALA A 769 3.45 -5.89 10.09
CA ALA A 769 2.06 -5.49 9.86
C ALA A 769 1.57 -5.76 8.43
N HIS A 770 2.46 -5.94 7.44
CA HIS A 770 2.08 -6.31 6.07
C HIS A 770 1.50 -7.73 5.95
N LEU A 771 1.56 -8.56 7.00
CA LEU A 771 0.80 -9.81 7.09
C LEU A 771 -0.71 -9.58 6.88
N ASP A 772 -1.24 -8.52 7.50
CA ASP A 772 -2.58 -8.00 7.23
C ASP A 772 -2.62 -6.50 7.55
N LEU A 773 -2.16 -5.72 6.55
CA LEU A 773 -1.98 -4.28 6.63
C LEU A 773 -3.25 -3.54 7.09
N GLU A 774 -4.39 -3.97 6.56
CA GLU A 774 -5.68 -3.35 6.83
C GLU A 774 -6.16 -3.63 8.25
N SER A 775 -6.16 -4.90 8.68
CA SER A 775 -6.57 -5.26 10.04
C SER A 775 -5.64 -4.66 11.10
N CYS A 776 -4.33 -4.58 10.81
CA CYS A 776 -3.37 -3.94 11.70
C CYS A 776 -3.62 -2.42 11.79
N ALA A 777 -3.83 -1.74 10.67
CA ALA A 777 -4.12 -0.30 10.64
C ALA A 777 -5.45 0.04 11.34
N ILE A 778 -6.51 -0.73 11.08
CA ILE A 778 -7.80 -0.57 11.78
C ILE A 778 -7.62 -0.78 13.28
N SER A 779 -6.89 -1.81 13.71
CA SER A 779 -6.67 -2.05 15.13
C SER A 779 -5.81 -0.98 15.80
N LEU A 780 -4.83 -0.41 15.09
CA LEU A 780 -4.04 0.71 15.57
C LEU A 780 -4.94 1.94 15.78
N ALA A 781 -5.80 2.24 14.80
CA ALA A 781 -6.69 3.41 14.82
C ALA A 781 -7.86 3.31 15.82
N THR A 782 -8.43 2.11 16.00
CA THR A 782 -9.65 1.92 16.81
C THR A 782 -9.40 1.49 18.25
N ARG A 783 -8.24 0.85 18.55
CA ARG A 783 -7.98 0.26 19.86
C ARG A 783 -6.71 0.80 20.50
N VAL A 784 -5.58 0.67 19.82
CA VAL A 784 -4.26 0.91 20.44
C VAL A 784 -3.98 2.40 20.66
N LEU A 785 -4.11 3.24 19.63
CA LEU A 785 -3.91 4.68 19.77
C LEU A 785 -4.97 5.37 20.63
N PRO A 786 -6.28 5.07 20.51
CA PRO A 786 -7.27 5.63 21.42
C PRO A 786 -6.99 5.27 22.89
N PHE A 787 -6.57 4.03 23.17
CA PHE A 787 -6.16 3.63 24.52
C PHE A 787 -4.97 4.45 25.02
N LEU A 788 -3.94 4.65 24.19
CA LEU A 788 -2.77 5.47 24.51
C LEU A 788 -3.10 6.95 24.76
N LEU A 789 -4.04 7.50 23.99
CA LEU A 789 -4.45 8.90 24.11
C LEU A 789 -5.36 9.15 25.33
N THR A 790 -6.05 8.11 25.82
CA THR A 790 -7.03 8.26 26.92
C THR A 790 -6.53 7.75 28.28
N HIS A 791 -5.58 6.82 28.32
CA HIS A 791 -5.08 6.22 29.56
C HIS A 791 -3.59 6.54 29.78
N SER A 792 -3.31 7.46 30.69
CA SER A 792 -1.98 8.01 30.99
C SER A 792 -1.06 7.11 31.84
N SER A 793 -1.48 5.91 32.23
CA SER A 793 -0.76 5.14 33.27
C SER A 793 0.03 3.92 32.78
N MET A 794 -0.22 3.40 31.57
CA MET A 794 0.36 2.11 31.15
C MET A 794 1.55 2.21 30.19
N LEU A 795 1.68 3.33 29.47
CA LEU A 795 2.70 3.59 28.42
C LEU A 795 3.12 5.07 28.36
N ALA A 796 2.84 5.84 29.42
CA ALA A 796 2.97 7.30 29.45
C ALA A 796 3.75 7.77 30.68
N SER A 797 5.01 7.31 30.80
CA SER A 797 6.01 8.19 31.40
C SER A 797 6.31 9.32 30.41
N ASP A 798 6.60 10.53 30.90
CA ASP A 798 6.97 11.70 30.08
C ASP A 798 8.15 11.38 29.13
N GLU A 799 9.01 10.42 29.49
CA GLU A 799 10.16 9.98 28.70
C GLU A 799 9.80 9.09 27.48
N GLU A 800 8.66 8.39 27.49
CA GLU A 800 8.33 7.36 26.50
C GLU A 800 7.45 7.87 25.34
N THR A 801 6.35 8.57 25.63
CA THR A 801 5.40 9.09 24.61
C THR A 801 5.68 10.54 24.20
N GLY A 802 6.21 11.36 25.12
CA GLY A 802 6.73 12.70 24.81
C GLY A 802 8.17 12.70 24.32
N GLY A 803 8.83 11.54 24.35
CA GLY A 803 10.23 11.37 23.99
C GLY A 803 10.46 10.68 22.64
N PRO A 804 11.67 10.15 22.41
CA PRO A 804 12.07 9.57 21.13
C PRO A 804 11.25 8.32 20.71
N GLY A 805 10.66 7.59 21.66
CA GLY A 805 9.74 6.47 21.41
C GLY A 805 8.42 6.93 20.79
N GLY A 806 7.84 8.02 21.31
CA GLY A 806 6.66 8.68 20.74
C GLY A 806 6.87 9.14 19.30
N LYS A 807 8.05 9.72 18.99
CA LYS A 807 8.40 10.08 17.60
C LYS A 807 8.47 8.86 16.67
N ALA A 808 9.01 7.73 17.15
CA ALA A 808 9.03 6.49 16.37
C ALA A 808 7.63 5.87 16.18
N LEU A 809 6.76 5.95 17.20
CA LEU A 809 5.37 5.55 17.07
C LEU A 809 4.62 6.42 16.05
N ALA A 810 4.87 7.74 16.05
CA ALA A 810 4.30 8.65 15.06
C ALA A 810 4.73 8.26 13.64
N GLN A 811 6.02 7.96 13.44
CA GLN A 811 6.55 7.43 12.19
C GLN A 811 5.89 6.13 11.77
N LEU A 812 5.80 5.14 12.65
CA LEU A 812 5.10 3.88 12.36
C LEU A 812 3.64 4.14 11.98
N THR A 813 2.94 5.01 12.71
CA THR A 813 1.52 5.30 12.49
C THR A 813 1.27 5.92 11.12
N VAL A 814 2.04 6.96 10.77
CA VAL A 814 1.92 7.61 9.45
C VAL A 814 2.25 6.61 8.33
N LEU A 815 3.35 5.87 8.44
CA LEU A 815 3.73 4.89 7.42
C LEU A 815 2.69 3.78 7.25
N LEU A 816 2.16 3.24 8.36
CA LEU A 816 1.18 2.16 8.34
C LEU A 816 -0.16 2.63 7.75
N PHE A 817 -0.67 3.79 8.17
CA PHE A 817 -1.92 4.33 7.65
C PHE A 817 -1.81 4.67 6.17
N THR A 818 -0.70 5.31 5.76
CA THR A 818 -0.46 5.61 4.35
C THR A 818 -0.38 4.33 3.52
N ALA A 819 0.39 3.33 3.96
CA ALA A 819 0.47 2.05 3.26
C ALA A 819 -0.90 1.35 3.14
N ALA A 820 -1.70 1.35 4.21
CA ALA A 820 -2.99 0.68 4.26
C ALA A 820 -4.07 1.38 3.42
N LEU A 821 -4.15 2.71 3.46
CA LEU A 821 -5.12 3.49 2.68
C LEU A 821 -4.87 3.36 1.18
N ASN A 822 -3.60 3.44 0.77
CA ASN A 822 -3.22 3.17 -0.60
C ASN A 822 -3.70 1.77 -1.02
N ASN A 823 -3.70 0.79 -0.10
CA ASN A 823 -4.04 -0.60 -0.40
C ASN A 823 -5.50 -0.85 -0.72
N GLN A 824 -6.39 -0.01 -0.20
CA GLN A 824 -7.81 -0.08 -0.48
C GLN A 824 -8.17 0.54 -1.83
N ILE A 825 -7.49 1.64 -2.22
CA ILE A 825 -7.79 2.37 -3.45
C ILE A 825 -7.65 1.48 -4.69
N ALA A 826 -6.67 0.58 -4.70
CA ALA A 826 -6.45 -0.35 -5.81
C ALA A 826 -7.43 -1.52 -5.85
N SER A 827 -8.02 -1.93 -4.72
CA SER A 827 -9.06 -2.97 -4.73
C SER A 827 -10.40 -2.49 -5.27
N ASP A 828 -10.68 -1.18 -5.19
CA ASP A 828 -11.91 -0.59 -5.74
C ASP A 828 -11.87 -0.52 -7.28
N SER A 829 -10.68 -0.41 -7.89
CA SER A 829 -10.51 -0.32 -9.35
C SER A 829 -10.64 -1.65 -10.11
N ASP A 830 -10.67 -2.79 -9.42
CA ASP A 830 -10.62 -4.11 -10.06
C ASP A 830 -11.73 -5.04 -9.50
N PRO A 831 -12.95 -5.01 -10.08
CA PRO A 831 -14.11 -5.76 -9.57
C PRO A 831 -13.91 -7.29 -9.59
N SER A 832 -12.89 -7.77 -10.32
CA SER A 832 -12.51 -9.19 -10.39
C SER A 832 -11.76 -9.71 -9.15
N THR A 833 -11.31 -8.82 -8.26
CA THR A 833 -10.51 -9.16 -7.06
C THR A 833 -11.29 -9.00 -5.74
N ALA A 834 -12.37 -8.20 -5.74
CA ALA A 834 -13.21 -8.00 -4.56
C ALA A 834 -13.84 -9.31 -4.04
N SER A 835 -14.16 -10.26 -4.93
CA SER A 835 -14.67 -11.59 -4.52
C SER A 835 -13.57 -12.56 -4.05
N LYS A 836 -12.29 -12.27 -4.30
CA LYS A 836 -11.15 -13.19 -4.03
C LYS A 836 -10.52 -13.03 -2.65
N LYS A 837 -10.83 -11.95 -1.89
CA LYS A 837 -10.23 -11.68 -0.57
C LYS A 837 -10.91 -12.39 0.62
N SER A 838 -11.92 -13.25 0.37
CA SER A 838 -12.71 -13.90 1.45
C SER A 838 -12.09 -15.19 2.06
N GLY A 839 -10.86 -15.56 1.70
CA GLY A 839 -10.31 -16.90 2.04
C GLY A 839 -9.66 -17.06 3.42
N SER A 840 -9.20 -15.98 4.06
CA SER A 840 -8.51 -16.07 5.36
C SER A 840 -8.56 -14.77 6.17
N LYS A 841 -9.52 -13.88 5.88
CA LYS A 841 -9.94 -12.89 6.86
C LYS A 841 -11.11 -13.52 7.59
N ARG A 842 -10.97 -13.82 8.90
CA ARG A 842 -12.15 -13.75 9.76
C ARG A 842 -12.71 -12.36 9.44
N ALA A 843 -13.86 -12.30 8.78
CA ALA A 843 -14.61 -11.06 8.70
C ALA A 843 -14.95 -10.75 10.16
N ILE A 844 -14.03 -10.04 10.83
CA ILE A 844 -14.34 -9.39 12.07
C ILE A 844 -15.33 -8.34 11.59
N ASP A 845 -16.60 -8.59 11.87
CA ASP A 845 -17.63 -7.59 11.71
C ASP A 845 -17.19 -6.43 12.61
N TRP A 846 -16.55 -5.44 12.00
CA TRP A 846 -16.10 -4.26 12.70
C TRP A 846 -17.37 -3.47 12.93
N ASP A 847 -18.08 -3.79 14.01
CA ASP A 847 -19.23 -3.03 14.45
C ASP A 847 -18.73 -1.66 14.96
N LEU A 848 -18.38 -0.79 14.00
CA LEU A 848 -18.00 0.60 14.21
C LEU A 848 -19.15 1.40 14.85
N ASN A 849 -20.36 0.82 14.89
CA ASN A 849 -21.53 1.37 15.56
C ASN A 849 -21.69 0.90 17.02
N THR A 850 -20.74 0.13 17.58
CA THR A 850 -20.79 -0.24 19.00
C THR A 850 -20.89 1.03 19.86
N PRO A 851 -21.90 1.19 20.73
CA PRO A 851 -22.09 2.36 21.58
C PRO A 851 -20.95 2.44 22.61
N GLY A 852 -19.93 3.21 22.26
CA GLY A 852 -18.66 3.35 22.98
C GLY A 852 -17.60 4.07 22.14
N PHE A 853 -17.72 4.03 20.81
CA PHE A 853 -16.86 4.76 19.87
C PHE A 853 -17.40 6.14 19.45
N ARG A 854 -18.60 6.53 19.92
CA ARG A 854 -19.12 7.89 19.78
C ARG A 854 -18.62 8.73 20.95
N TYR A 855 -17.63 9.56 20.69
CA TYR A 855 -17.16 10.53 21.67
C TYR A 855 -18.19 11.67 21.81
N PRO A 856 -18.40 12.21 23.02
CA PRO A 856 -19.27 13.38 23.22
C PRO A 856 -18.80 14.57 22.37
N PRO A 857 -19.65 15.56 22.02
CA PRO A 857 -19.22 16.74 21.27
C PRO A 857 -18.06 17.50 21.95
N LEU A 858 -17.21 18.14 21.14
CA LEU A 858 -16.02 18.92 21.58
C LEU A 858 -16.40 19.94 22.67
N LYS A 859 -15.54 20.11 23.68
CA LYS A 859 -15.70 21.21 24.66
C LYS A 859 -15.24 22.51 23.99
N LYS A 860 -16.08 23.54 24.10
CA LYS A 860 -15.91 24.85 23.47
C LYS A 860 -14.66 25.55 24.00
N VAL A 861 -13.64 25.69 23.14
CA VAL A 861 -12.65 26.76 23.28
C VAL A 861 -13.31 28.05 22.79
N ALA A 862 -12.92 29.20 23.34
CA ALA A 862 -13.49 30.51 23.08
C ALA A 862 -13.26 31.03 21.64
N LEU A 863 -13.90 30.38 20.66
CA LEU A 863 -14.11 30.86 19.30
C LEU A 863 -15.62 31.01 19.08
N HIS A 864 -16.05 31.96 18.23
CA HIS A 864 -17.48 32.12 17.92
C HIS A 864 -18.05 30.82 17.30
N ASP A 865 -19.28 30.44 17.68
CA ASP A 865 -19.88 29.13 17.35
C ASP A 865 -19.86 28.81 15.83
N ASP A 866 -20.02 29.81 14.96
CA ASP A 866 -19.99 29.63 13.50
C ASP A 866 -18.58 29.32 12.94
N GLU A 867 -17.51 29.70 13.65
CA GLU A 867 -16.13 29.54 13.19
C GLU A 867 -15.54 28.16 13.49
N LEU A 868 -15.96 27.56 14.62
CA LEU A 868 -15.53 26.22 15.01
C LEU A 868 -16.20 25.14 14.16
N GLU A 869 -17.48 25.31 13.83
CA GLU A 869 -18.18 24.41 12.90
C GLU A 869 -17.46 24.39 11.55
N ALA A 870 -17.12 25.55 10.97
CA ALA A 870 -16.39 25.62 9.71
C ALA A 870 -15.03 24.89 9.74
N LEU A 871 -14.28 24.95 10.84
CA LEU A 871 -13.00 24.24 11.01
C LEU A 871 -13.15 22.72 11.22
N CYS A 872 -14.34 22.26 11.64
CA CYS A 872 -14.67 20.86 11.88
C CYS A 872 -15.40 20.17 10.71
N VAL A 873 -15.92 20.92 9.74
CA VAL A 873 -16.80 20.46 8.64
C VAL A 873 -16.13 19.47 7.66
N ALA A 874 -14.81 19.31 7.66
CA ALA A 874 -14.13 18.45 6.68
C ALA A 874 -14.26 16.92 6.89
N SER A 875 -15.01 16.43 7.90
CA SER A 875 -15.05 14.98 8.20
C SER A 875 -16.44 14.39 8.44
N SER A 876 -17.52 15.06 8.03
CA SER A 876 -18.89 14.51 8.09
C SER A 876 -19.34 13.85 6.78
N THR A 877 -18.43 13.52 5.87
CA THR A 877 -18.71 12.49 4.87
C THR A 877 -18.56 11.15 5.56
N THR A 878 -19.67 10.53 5.91
CA THR A 878 -19.68 9.08 6.12
C THR A 878 -19.06 8.48 4.86
N HIS A 879 -17.82 7.98 4.94
CA HIS A 879 -17.27 7.16 3.86
C HIS A 879 -18.02 5.82 3.95
N GLU A 880 -19.26 5.82 3.46
CA GLU A 880 -20.10 4.64 3.40
C GLU A 880 -19.28 3.56 2.67
N ASN A 881 -19.05 2.44 3.35
CA ASN A 881 -18.24 1.30 2.91
C ASN A 881 -16.69 1.38 3.03
N LYS A 882 -16.07 2.38 3.67
CA LYS A 882 -14.60 2.41 3.92
C LYS A 882 -14.23 2.37 5.42
N PRO A 883 -14.08 1.17 6.02
CA PRO A 883 -13.90 1.03 7.47
C PRO A 883 -12.60 1.65 8.01
N LEU A 884 -11.50 1.57 7.23
CA LEU A 884 -10.21 2.14 7.62
C LEU A 884 -10.23 3.69 7.63
N SER A 885 -10.75 4.31 6.57
CA SER A 885 -10.90 5.77 6.50
C SER A 885 -11.74 6.31 7.65
N ASN A 886 -12.86 5.63 7.97
CA ASN A 886 -13.71 5.99 9.11
C ASN A 886 -12.98 5.83 10.45
N ALA A 887 -12.22 4.74 10.63
CA ALA A 887 -11.43 4.52 11.84
C ALA A 887 -10.36 5.60 12.05
N ILE A 888 -9.64 5.98 10.99
CA ILE A 888 -8.63 7.04 11.04
C ILE A 888 -9.29 8.40 11.28
N ALA A 889 -10.38 8.73 10.60
CA ALA A 889 -11.11 9.99 10.80
C ALA A 889 -11.58 10.14 12.27
N ASN A 890 -12.14 9.08 12.86
CA ASN A 890 -12.54 9.07 14.27
C ASN A 890 -11.34 9.27 15.23
N LEU A 891 -10.19 8.68 14.91
CA LEU A 891 -8.95 8.92 15.67
C LEU A 891 -8.48 10.38 15.54
N MET A 892 -8.53 10.97 14.34
CA MET A 892 -8.17 12.37 14.14
C MET A 892 -9.09 13.33 14.90
N GLN A 893 -10.38 13.02 14.98
CA GLN A 893 -11.33 13.77 15.82
C GLN A 893 -10.99 13.66 17.32
N LEU A 894 -10.58 12.47 17.79
CA LEU A 894 -10.08 12.30 19.16
C LEU A 894 -8.81 13.14 19.41
N MET A 895 -7.84 13.11 18.48
CA MET A 895 -6.63 13.94 18.56
C MET A 895 -6.97 15.44 18.57
N THR A 896 -7.93 15.88 17.75
CA THR A 896 -8.40 17.27 17.70
C THR A 896 -8.93 17.72 19.06
N ARG A 897 -9.66 16.85 19.75
CA ARG A 897 -10.17 17.13 21.10
C ARG A 897 -9.04 17.27 22.12
N VAL A 898 -8.07 16.36 22.10
CA VAL A 898 -6.91 16.42 23.01
C VAL A 898 -6.09 17.69 22.76
N ALA A 899 -5.92 18.09 21.49
CA ALA A 899 -5.24 19.34 21.15
C ALA A 899 -6.01 20.59 21.59
N GLY A 900 -7.35 20.57 21.50
CA GLY A 900 -8.22 21.67 21.91
C GLY A 900 -8.17 22.00 23.40
N ASP A 901 -7.74 21.07 24.27
CA ASP A 901 -7.62 21.34 25.71
C ASP A 901 -6.51 22.37 26.03
N GLY A 902 -5.58 22.62 25.09
CA GLY A 902 -4.57 23.68 25.20
C GLY A 902 -3.48 23.44 26.25
N ILE A 903 -3.42 22.23 26.83
CA ILE A 903 -2.45 21.85 27.85
C ILE A 903 -1.36 20.98 27.19
N ILE A 904 -0.09 21.32 27.42
CA ILE A 904 1.03 20.50 26.95
C ILE A 904 1.08 19.22 27.79
N THR A 905 0.81 18.10 27.15
CA THR A 905 0.86 16.75 27.74
C THR A 905 1.67 15.80 26.85
N PRO A 906 2.09 14.62 27.35
CA PRO A 906 2.72 13.61 26.50
C PRO A 906 1.84 13.15 25.33
N GLN A 907 0.52 13.15 25.51
CA GLN A 907 -0.42 12.88 24.41
C GLN A 907 -0.34 13.96 23.33
N LEU A 908 -0.28 15.23 23.72
CA LEU A 908 -0.10 16.34 22.77
C LEU A 908 1.26 16.28 22.09
N ALA A 909 2.32 15.87 22.80
CA ALA A 909 3.64 15.66 22.21
C ALA A 909 3.63 14.57 21.13
N PHE A 910 2.97 13.44 21.37
CA PHE A 910 2.77 12.43 20.32
C PHE A 910 1.98 12.98 19.12
N ILE A 911 0.88 13.71 19.35
CA ILE A 911 0.09 14.34 18.27
C ILE A 911 0.97 15.31 17.47
N SER A 912 1.84 16.05 18.15
CA SER A 912 2.82 16.96 17.53
C SER A 912 3.78 16.20 16.63
N TYR A 913 4.37 15.11 17.12
CA TYR A 913 5.24 14.26 16.30
C TYR A 913 4.50 13.62 15.14
N PHE A 914 3.24 13.27 15.30
CA PHE A 914 2.40 12.72 14.25
C PHE A 914 2.18 13.73 13.12
N ILE A 915 1.76 14.96 13.44
CA ILE A 915 1.59 16.03 12.44
C ILE A 915 2.93 16.40 11.79
N GLN A 916 3.99 16.56 12.59
CA GLN A 916 5.33 16.86 12.08
C GLN A 916 5.82 15.76 11.13
N THR A 917 5.63 14.49 11.48
CA THR A 917 6.00 13.36 10.63
C THR A 917 5.24 13.38 9.30
N MET A 918 3.94 13.70 9.32
CA MET A 918 3.18 13.84 8.06
C MET A 918 3.74 14.96 7.19
N ALA A 919 4.08 16.11 7.77
CA ALA A 919 4.67 17.23 7.04
C ALA A 919 6.08 16.89 6.51
N GLU A 920 6.92 16.22 7.31
CA GLU A 920 8.28 15.77 6.94
C GLU A 920 8.25 14.74 5.80
N ILE A 921 7.30 13.79 5.83
CA ILE A 921 7.18 12.76 4.78
C ILE A 921 6.55 13.35 3.51
N THR A 922 5.69 14.36 3.60
CA THR A 922 5.00 14.95 2.45
C THR A 922 5.96 15.83 1.63
N SER A 923 6.46 15.28 0.53
CA SER A 923 7.36 15.90 -0.45
C SER A 923 6.77 15.78 -1.87
N ILE A 924 7.45 16.36 -2.86
CA ILE A 924 6.99 16.26 -4.26
C ILE A 924 6.85 14.80 -4.72
N LYS A 925 7.68 13.89 -4.20
CA LYS A 925 7.72 12.47 -4.57
C LYS A 925 6.64 11.65 -3.87
N THR A 926 6.22 12.07 -2.68
CA THR A 926 5.31 11.31 -1.81
C THR A 926 3.91 11.90 -1.72
N LYS A 927 3.68 13.14 -2.17
CA LYS A 927 2.38 13.84 -2.05
C LYS A 927 1.20 13.01 -2.54
N GLU A 928 1.33 12.32 -3.67
CA GLU A 928 0.26 11.47 -4.22
C GLU A 928 -0.05 10.27 -3.33
N VAL A 929 0.98 9.66 -2.74
CA VAL A 929 0.83 8.51 -1.83
C VAL A 929 0.31 8.97 -0.48
N MET A 930 0.67 10.17 -0.02
CA MET A 930 0.20 10.75 1.24
C MET A 930 -1.23 11.31 1.16
N LYS A 931 -1.69 11.72 -0.03
CA LYS A 931 -2.99 12.36 -0.27
C LYS A 931 -4.17 11.67 0.44
N PRO A 932 -4.35 10.33 0.41
CA PRO A 932 -5.47 9.67 1.08
C PRO A 932 -5.47 9.83 2.61
N LEU A 933 -4.29 9.96 3.23
CA LEU A 933 -4.17 10.23 4.66
C LEU A 933 -4.37 11.72 4.95
N LEU A 934 -3.78 12.60 4.13
CA LEU A 934 -3.87 14.05 4.30
C LEU A 934 -5.32 14.55 4.18
N SER A 935 -6.12 13.94 3.30
CA SER A 935 -7.55 14.26 3.16
C SER A 935 -8.40 13.92 4.40
N LEU A 936 -7.88 13.14 5.35
CA LEU A 936 -8.58 12.78 6.58
C LEU A 936 -8.22 13.70 7.76
N ILE A 937 -7.28 14.66 7.58
CA ILE A 937 -6.85 15.57 8.64
C ILE A 937 -7.86 16.70 8.80
N PRO A 938 -8.47 16.88 9.99
CA PRO A 938 -9.33 18.02 10.25
C PRO A 938 -8.48 19.31 10.30
N PRO A 939 -8.88 20.38 9.59
CA PRO A 939 -8.18 21.66 9.67
C PRO A 939 -8.08 22.22 11.09
N ALA A 940 -9.09 21.97 11.93
CA ALA A 940 -9.08 22.30 13.36
C ALA A 940 -7.87 21.72 14.10
N LEU A 941 -7.45 20.48 13.78
CA LEU A 941 -6.29 19.86 14.41
C LEU A 941 -5.02 20.65 14.13
N VAL A 942 -4.78 20.99 12.86
CA VAL A 942 -3.60 21.79 12.46
C VAL A 942 -3.64 23.17 13.11
N PHE A 943 -4.80 23.82 13.15
CA PHE A 943 -4.98 25.11 13.81
C PHE A 943 -4.63 25.06 15.31
N TYR A 944 -5.18 24.08 16.05
CA TYR A 944 -4.87 23.92 17.48
C TYR A 944 -3.38 23.63 17.72
N MET A 945 -2.76 22.80 16.87
CA MET A 945 -1.32 22.52 17.01
C MET A 945 -0.45 23.77 16.84
N LEU A 946 -0.80 24.66 15.91
CA LEU A 946 -0.09 25.94 15.74
C LEU A 946 -0.29 26.88 16.93
N ALA A 947 -1.50 26.89 17.51
CA ALA A 947 -1.83 27.73 18.67
C ALA A 947 -1.12 27.28 19.95
N VAL A 948 -1.05 25.96 20.19
CA VAL A 948 -0.48 25.41 21.44
C VAL A 948 1.05 25.33 21.38
N TRP A 949 1.64 25.11 20.19
CA TRP A 949 3.09 25.01 20.05
C TRP A 949 3.65 25.83 18.86
N PRO A 950 3.77 27.16 19.03
CA PRO A 950 4.33 28.05 18.01
C PRO A 950 5.77 27.64 17.67
N GLY A 951 6.06 27.37 16.39
CA GLY A 951 7.37 26.93 15.90
C GLY A 951 7.50 25.43 15.61
N LEU A 952 6.48 24.61 15.90
CA LEU A 952 6.45 23.18 15.53
C LEU A 952 6.44 22.99 14.00
N MET A 953 5.75 23.88 13.28
CA MET A 953 5.54 23.81 11.84
C MET A 953 5.79 25.18 11.19
N SER A 954 6.25 25.18 9.94
CA SER A 954 6.34 26.39 9.13
C SER A 954 5.02 26.67 8.40
N ILE A 955 4.82 27.91 7.93
CA ILE A 955 3.68 28.28 7.07
C ILE A 955 3.55 27.33 5.88
N SER A 956 4.69 26.93 5.32
CA SER A 956 4.74 25.99 4.20
C SER A 956 4.20 24.62 4.56
N ASP A 957 4.42 24.15 5.79
CA ASP A 957 3.92 22.83 6.23
C ASP A 957 2.39 22.83 6.38
N VAL A 958 1.79 23.95 6.77
CA VAL A 958 0.33 24.12 6.79
C VAL A 958 -0.25 23.95 5.39
N ALA A 959 0.36 24.59 4.39
CA ALA A 959 -0.08 24.48 3.00
C ALA A 959 0.07 23.05 2.47
N LYS A 960 1.18 22.35 2.78
CA LYS A 960 1.39 20.94 2.39
C LYS A 960 0.35 19.99 2.99
N LEU A 961 -0.04 20.22 4.25
CA LEU A 961 -0.94 19.32 4.97
C LEU A 961 -2.39 19.50 4.51
N LEU A 962 -2.81 20.74 4.24
CA LEU A 962 -4.22 21.07 4.06
C LEU A 962 -4.64 21.34 2.59
N ALA A 963 -3.73 21.69 1.69
CA ALA A 963 -4.10 22.01 0.30
C ALA A 963 -3.67 20.92 -0.68
N HIS A 964 -4.63 20.36 -1.40
CA HIS A 964 -4.43 19.25 -2.36
C HIS A 964 -5.11 19.56 -3.70
N PRO A 965 -4.57 19.12 -4.86
CA PRO A 965 -5.22 19.32 -6.14
C PRO A 965 -6.58 18.58 -6.24
N GLY A 966 -7.61 19.28 -6.73
CA GLY A 966 -8.96 18.74 -6.87
C GLY A 966 -9.79 18.79 -5.58
N ASP A 967 -9.44 19.70 -4.67
CA ASP A 967 -10.15 19.94 -3.43
C ASP A 967 -11.52 20.61 -3.72
N GLU A 968 -12.52 19.79 -3.97
CA GLU A 968 -13.91 20.22 -3.99
C GLU A 968 -14.38 20.34 -2.54
N MET A 969 -14.74 21.57 -2.11
CA MET A 969 -15.31 21.96 -0.81
C MET A 969 -14.34 22.50 0.24
N GLY A 970 -14.20 23.83 0.28
CA GLY A 970 -13.99 24.63 1.51
C GLY A 970 -12.66 24.47 2.29
N VAL A 971 -11.97 23.33 2.21
CA VAL A 971 -10.74 23.03 2.97
C VAL A 971 -9.61 23.95 2.54
N GLY A 972 -9.43 24.19 1.23
CA GLY A 972 -8.54 25.22 0.74
C GLY A 972 -8.81 26.65 1.25
N LYS A 973 -10.09 27.03 1.45
CA LYS A 973 -10.44 28.33 2.06
C LYS A 973 -10.00 28.40 3.52
N ILE A 974 -10.19 27.29 4.25
CA ILE A 974 -9.76 27.16 5.64
C ILE A 974 -8.23 27.17 5.72
N ALA A 975 -7.53 26.49 4.80
CA ALA A 975 -6.07 26.50 4.72
C ALA A 975 -5.53 27.92 4.52
N ALA A 976 -6.13 28.69 3.60
CA ALA A 976 -5.78 30.09 3.39
C ALA A 976 -5.98 30.93 4.66
N ARG A 977 -7.09 30.70 5.39
CA ARG A 977 -7.35 31.37 6.68
C ARG A 977 -6.30 31.03 7.73
N ILE A 978 -5.92 29.76 7.88
CA ILE A 978 -4.91 29.33 8.85
C ILE A 978 -3.54 29.93 8.51
N VAL A 979 -3.16 29.96 7.23
CA VAL A 979 -1.92 30.62 6.76
C VAL A 979 -1.92 32.13 7.07
N CYS A 980 -3.04 32.81 6.82
CA CYS A 980 -3.20 34.24 7.14
C CYS A 980 -3.14 34.49 8.65
N ALA A 981 -3.82 33.68 9.47
CA ALA A 981 -3.79 33.77 10.91
C ALA A 981 -2.36 33.59 11.46
N PHE A 982 -1.62 32.58 10.97
CA PHE A 982 -0.26 32.30 11.40
C PHE A 982 0.74 33.42 11.05
N LYS A 983 0.51 34.13 9.93
CA LYS A 983 1.30 35.31 9.54
C LYS A 983 1.03 36.52 10.43
N ASN A 984 -0.16 36.63 11.04
CA ASN A 984 -0.48 37.74 11.94
C ASN A 984 0.02 37.49 13.37
N THR A 985 0.26 36.24 13.75
CA THR A 985 0.77 35.86 15.08
C THR A 985 2.29 35.90 15.22
N ASN A 986 3.03 35.84 14.10
CA ASN A 986 4.50 35.90 14.04
C ASN A 986 4.94 37.15 13.27
#